data_AF-A0AA36JDP3-F1
#
_entry.id   AF-A0AA36JDP3-F1
#
_cell.length_a   1.000
_cell.length_b   1.000
_cell.length_c   1.000
_cell.angle_alpha   90.00
_cell.angle_beta   90.00
_cell.angle_gamma   90.00
#
_symmetry.space_group_name_H-M   'P 1'
#
loop_
_entity.id
_entity.type
_entity.pdbx_description
1 polymer ?
#
loop_
_entity_poly.entity_id
_entity_poly.type
_entity_poly.pdbx_seq_one_letter_code
_entity_poly.pdbx_strand_id
1 'polypeptide(L)'
;MMRWMAIIMLTKASTSAGAEPCVGCTAGAGFVQHKRYLSQTRRDDFCEGKKGLHEAPAGAEGNIDCRGYYNCWHGDEPMQLCGTGMRFNPATTNCDWKDNVLCVETTVAPSTTLASSTATPSTTRDTTIAATTSSSSPTDPSDFCHEKVGLYVAPADMVGNQDCRGYFNCFRGNEAMQLCSAGQRFNPDLKVCDWKVNVACDAPTSTRTSTTAGPITTSTTTRSTTDSTTAATSVSTTVASTTVSKRAGGKIFVAYFANWFQWWPAPYKFMPSNIPADKITHLNYAFAMIHSSTFRIRHFEDNDLSNWATGNNMDLPCSQQTGWCDKGLYEQVNELKVAHPHLKTLISIGGWSFSSPESEDAESATRMRRLDSGWTEYVFSDMVSTADNRQKFLASAIDFCRTWGFDGLDLDWEYPGYIGRGGRSTDKRNFAVLLAELRRAFEVEGSATGRPPLLLTAAVGIGPTTADNAYDVPALNENLDFINLMTYDMYGGWSPEKTAIHSQLYAGPGDSFGNGVPLSGEYAVDDWIRRGASVNKLALGLVTYSRSFQLQSAAAGQTPGAAAVGYGATQPYSKQTGLASYYEILTLISQGAQKSYDASRCGAYLQKDDLWMGFDDENSVRCKAAFIKKKGLIGGLLWDLPEDDFPNGSPITTAFSQALL
;
A
#
# COMPACT_ATOMS: atom_id res chain seq x y z
N MET A 1 -22.97 -30.03 34.59
CA MET A 1 -23.80 -30.34 35.77
C MET A 1 -23.40 -29.37 36.88
N MET A 2 -24.32 -28.56 37.43
CA MET A 2 -24.13 -27.54 38.51
C MET A 2 -23.12 -26.40 38.18
N ARG A 3 -23.42 -25.08 38.18
CA ARG A 3 -24.11 -24.12 39.09
C ARG A 3 -23.38 -23.81 40.42
N TRP A 4 -23.75 -22.64 40.99
CA TRP A 4 -23.26 -21.89 42.17
C TRP A 4 -22.27 -20.77 41.82
N MET A 5 -22.34 -19.53 42.35
CA MET A 5 -23.34 -18.72 43.10
C MET A 5 -22.75 -17.28 43.16
N ALA A 6 -23.37 -16.15 43.55
CA ALA A 6 -24.72 -15.63 43.77
C ALA A 6 -24.55 -14.14 44.21
N ILE A 7 -25.59 -13.32 44.05
CA ILE A 7 -25.61 -11.89 44.40
C ILE A 7 -26.31 -11.69 45.76
N ILE A 8 -25.83 -10.77 46.60
CA ILE A 8 -26.58 -10.21 47.75
C ILE A 8 -26.40 -8.68 47.82
N MET A 9 -27.50 -7.97 48.14
CA MET A 9 -27.58 -6.54 48.44
C MET A 9 -28.28 -6.33 49.80
N LEU A 10 -28.35 -5.07 50.27
CA LEU A 10 -29.04 -4.52 51.47
C LEU A 10 -28.16 -4.51 52.76
N THR A 11 -28.12 -3.48 53.64
CA THR A 11 -28.90 -2.21 53.74
C THR A 11 -28.26 -1.13 54.64
N LYS A 12 -28.47 0.17 54.30
CA LYS A 12 -28.64 1.40 55.15
C LYS A 12 -27.77 1.70 56.39
N ALA A 13 -27.16 2.90 56.46
CA ALA A 13 -27.65 4.07 57.23
C ALA A 13 -26.62 5.23 57.47
N SER A 14 -26.92 6.41 56.87
CA SER A 14 -26.87 7.79 57.42
C SER A 14 -25.60 8.44 58.06
N THR A 15 -25.20 9.60 57.51
CA THR A 15 -25.29 10.95 58.15
C THR A 15 -25.14 12.08 57.11
N SER A 16 -25.46 13.32 57.50
CA SER A 16 -25.79 14.49 56.66
C SER A 16 -24.73 15.58 56.58
N ALA A 17 -24.65 16.29 55.44
CA ALA A 17 -24.57 17.77 55.27
C ALA A 17 -24.19 18.12 53.81
N GLY A 18 -24.69 19.15 53.13
CA GLY A 18 -25.81 20.07 53.40
C GLY A 18 -25.77 21.27 52.42
N ALA A 19 -26.90 21.66 51.83
CA ALA A 19 -27.13 22.95 51.15
C ALA A 19 -28.64 23.14 50.86
N GLU A 20 -29.15 24.36 51.06
CA GLU A 20 -30.57 24.75 50.95
C GLU A 20 -30.88 25.57 49.66
N PRO A 21 -32.14 25.98 49.36
CA PRO A 21 -32.66 25.87 48.00
C PRO A 21 -32.94 27.21 47.26
N CYS A 22 -33.43 27.06 46.03
CA CYS A 22 -33.98 28.12 45.17
C CYS A 22 -35.17 28.88 45.78
N VAL A 23 -35.47 30.08 45.25
CA VAL A 23 -36.82 30.46 44.73
C VAL A 23 -36.75 31.79 43.94
N GLY A 24 -37.43 31.83 42.79
CA GLY A 24 -38.18 33.02 42.36
C GLY A 24 -37.58 33.93 41.27
N CYS A 25 -38.05 33.78 40.02
CA CYS A 25 -38.71 34.88 39.28
C CYS A 25 -39.35 34.42 37.94
N THR A 26 -40.69 34.38 37.94
CA THR A 26 -41.65 34.74 36.87
C THR A 26 -41.37 34.49 35.37
N ALA A 27 -42.39 33.95 34.69
CA ALA A 27 -42.44 33.69 33.25
C ALA A 27 -42.76 34.92 32.37
N GLY A 28 -42.38 34.85 31.09
CA GLY A 28 -43.07 35.59 30.01
C GLY A 28 -42.19 36.22 28.94
N ALA A 29 -41.92 35.49 27.83
CA ALA A 29 -41.84 36.02 26.46
C ALA A 29 -41.58 34.86 25.47
N GLY A 30 -42.46 34.68 24.48
CA GLY A 30 -42.20 33.76 23.37
C GLY A 30 -41.53 34.45 22.19
N PHE A 31 -40.54 33.79 21.59
CA PHE A 31 -40.01 34.10 20.25
C PHE A 31 -40.25 32.85 19.38
N VAL A 32 -41.33 32.78 18.61
CA VAL A 32 -41.45 33.34 17.24
C VAL A 32 -40.36 32.80 16.31
N GLN A 33 -40.75 31.81 15.51
CA GLN A 33 -39.99 31.36 14.34
C GLN A 33 -39.93 32.50 13.30
N HIS A 34 -38.74 32.98 12.95
CA HIS A 34 -38.58 33.84 11.78
C HIS A 34 -38.36 33.02 10.50
N LYS A 35 -39.43 32.81 9.73
CA LYS A 35 -39.36 32.41 8.32
C LYS A 35 -39.39 33.65 7.41
N ARG A 36 -38.36 33.75 6.55
CA ARG A 36 -38.30 34.38 5.21
C ARG A 36 -38.61 35.88 5.05
N TYR A 37 -37.70 36.57 4.36
CA TYR A 37 -37.83 37.04 2.95
C TYR A 37 -36.40 37.39 2.47
N LEU A 38 -35.72 36.61 1.61
CA LEU A 38 -35.88 36.33 0.17
C LEU A 38 -35.58 37.52 -0.77
N SER A 39 -34.41 37.49 -1.41
CA SER A 39 -34.25 37.38 -2.88
C SER A 39 -32.77 36.99 -3.18
N GLN A 40 -32.39 36.13 -4.15
CA GLN A 40 -33.12 35.64 -5.33
C GLN A 40 -32.91 34.12 -5.59
N THR A 41 -34.00 33.47 -6.03
CA THR A 41 -34.11 32.22 -6.85
C THR A 41 -33.56 30.86 -6.36
N ARG A 42 -34.33 29.80 -6.67
CA ARG A 42 -34.13 28.39 -6.29
C ARG A 42 -33.39 27.60 -7.39
N ARG A 43 -32.68 26.54 -6.97
CA ARG A 43 -32.54 25.23 -7.65
C ARG A 43 -32.59 24.20 -6.50
N ASP A 44 -33.76 23.63 -6.16
CA ASP A 44 -34.38 22.43 -6.75
C ASP A 44 -33.81 21.14 -6.14
N ASP A 45 -34.64 20.47 -5.33
CA ASP A 45 -34.39 19.19 -4.65
C ASP A 45 -34.28 18.07 -5.70
N PHE A 46 -33.11 17.98 -6.32
CA PHE A 46 -32.90 17.07 -7.44
C PHE A 46 -32.95 15.60 -7.00
N CYS A 47 -32.62 15.32 -5.73
CA CYS A 47 -32.55 13.96 -5.21
C CYS A 47 -33.85 13.46 -4.56
N GLU A 48 -34.91 14.26 -4.47
CA GLU A 48 -36.21 13.83 -3.94
C GLU A 48 -36.70 12.55 -4.63
N GLY A 49 -36.89 11.48 -3.85
CA GLY A 49 -37.34 10.18 -4.34
C GLY A 49 -36.33 9.37 -5.18
N LYS A 50 -35.10 9.84 -5.38
CA LYS A 50 -34.04 9.14 -6.12
C LYS A 50 -33.04 8.45 -5.18
N LYS A 51 -32.39 7.39 -5.68
CA LYS A 51 -31.22 6.74 -5.05
C LYS A 51 -30.24 6.32 -6.14
N GLY A 52 -28.94 6.32 -5.86
CA GLY A 52 -27.89 6.04 -6.85
C GLY A 52 -27.33 7.31 -7.52
N LEU A 53 -26.56 7.12 -8.60
CA LEU A 53 -26.03 8.21 -9.42
C LEU A 53 -26.99 8.56 -10.55
N HIS A 54 -27.24 9.86 -10.77
CA HIS A 54 -28.21 10.36 -11.74
C HIS A 54 -27.63 11.51 -12.55
N GLU A 55 -27.91 11.55 -13.85
CA GLU A 55 -27.47 12.62 -14.76
C GLU A 55 -27.99 13.99 -14.30
N ALA A 56 -27.13 15.01 -14.28
CA ALA A 56 -27.55 16.36 -13.96
C ALA A 56 -28.40 16.95 -15.10
N PRO A 57 -29.40 17.80 -14.81
CA PRO A 57 -30.21 18.44 -15.86
C PRO A 57 -29.32 19.25 -16.82
N ALA A 58 -29.62 19.21 -18.13
CA ALA A 58 -28.84 19.89 -19.16
C ALA A 58 -28.76 21.44 -19.01
N GLY A 59 -29.55 22.04 -18.12
CA GLY A 59 -29.50 23.46 -17.74
C GLY A 59 -28.97 23.74 -16.32
N ALA A 60 -28.39 22.75 -15.64
CA ALA A 60 -27.79 22.92 -14.33
C ALA A 60 -26.50 23.76 -14.40
N GLU A 61 -26.26 24.60 -13.39
CA GLU A 61 -25.11 25.51 -13.39
C GLU A 61 -23.80 24.72 -13.30
N GLY A 62 -22.97 24.83 -14.34
CA GLY A 62 -21.73 24.06 -14.46
C GLY A 62 -21.87 22.69 -15.14
N ASN A 63 -23.08 22.26 -15.52
CA ASN A 63 -23.25 21.02 -16.32
C ASN A 63 -22.92 21.31 -17.79
N ILE A 64 -21.63 21.29 -18.10
CA ILE A 64 -21.12 21.49 -19.46
C ILE A 64 -20.99 20.11 -20.12
N ASP A 65 -21.50 19.96 -21.35
CA ASP A 65 -21.29 18.76 -22.19
C ASP A 65 -21.79 17.42 -21.57
N CYS A 66 -22.94 17.44 -20.88
CA CYS A 66 -23.51 16.29 -20.14
C CYS A 66 -22.51 15.60 -19.20
N ARG A 67 -21.56 16.36 -18.64
CA ARG A 67 -20.57 15.85 -17.68
C ARG A 67 -21.11 15.78 -16.26
N GLY A 68 -22.18 16.51 -15.96
CA GLY A 68 -22.77 16.63 -14.64
C GLY A 68 -23.55 15.40 -14.21
N TYR A 69 -23.39 15.01 -12.95
CA TYR A 69 -24.22 14.03 -12.27
C TYR A 69 -24.35 14.36 -10.78
N TYR A 70 -25.36 13.79 -10.16
CA TYR A 70 -25.60 13.89 -8.71
C TYR A 70 -25.55 12.51 -8.07
N ASN A 71 -25.04 12.46 -6.85
CA ASN A 71 -25.15 11.31 -5.98
C ASN A 71 -26.36 11.48 -5.05
N CYS A 72 -27.37 10.64 -5.21
CA CYS A 72 -28.60 10.69 -4.41
C CYS A 72 -28.67 9.59 -3.35
N TRP A 73 -27.54 9.01 -2.91
CA TRP A 73 -27.53 8.04 -1.80
C TRP A 73 -27.88 8.67 -0.44
N HIS A 74 -27.50 9.93 -0.20
CA HIS A 74 -27.75 10.64 1.07
C HIS A 74 -28.68 11.85 0.98
N GLY A 75 -29.10 12.24 -0.23
CA GLY A 75 -29.91 13.43 -0.52
C GLY A 75 -29.07 14.71 -0.66
N ASP A 76 -29.49 15.61 -1.56
CA ASP A 76 -28.92 16.94 -1.83
C ASP A 76 -27.38 17.07 -1.74
N GLU A 77 -26.65 16.14 -2.38
CA GLU A 77 -25.21 16.29 -2.60
C GLU A 77 -24.91 17.29 -3.75
N PRO A 78 -23.77 18.01 -3.72
CA PRO A 78 -23.40 18.92 -4.80
C PRO A 78 -23.13 18.18 -6.11
N MET A 79 -23.43 18.84 -7.24
CA MET A 79 -23.23 18.27 -8.57
C MET A 79 -21.74 17.95 -8.82
N GLN A 80 -21.47 16.72 -9.23
CA GLN A 80 -20.15 16.23 -9.61
C GLN A 80 -20.00 16.27 -11.13
N LEU A 81 -18.76 16.30 -11.62
CA LEU A 81 -18.45 16.30 -13.06
C LEU A 81 -17.59 15.09 -13.42
N CYS A 82 -17.93 14.42 -14.51
CA CYS A 82 -17.07 13.44 -15.15
C CYS A 82 -15.75 14.04 -15.62
N GLY A 83 -14.70 13.21 -15.70
CA GLY A 83 -13.37 13.59 -16.19
C GLY A 83 -13.42 14.24 -17.58
N THR A 84 -12.43 15.07 -17.90
CA THR A 84 -12.41 15.80 -19.19
C THR A 84 -12.35 14.82 -20.37
N GLY A 85 -13.32 14.89 -21.28
CA GLY A 85 -13.49 13.94 -22.39
C GLY A 85 -14.48 12.78 -22.11
N MET A 86 -15.00 12.69 -20.89
CA MET A 86 -15.99 11.70 -20.47
C MET A 86 -17.32 12.39 -20.12
N ARG A 87 -18.45 11.75 -20.43
CA ARG A 87 -19.81 12.20 -20.13
C ARG A 87 -20.45 11.24 -19.12
N PHE A 88 -21.47 11.69 -18.38
CA PHE A 88 -22.20 10.76 -17.52
C PHE A 88 -23.17 9.92 -18.35
N ASN A 89 -23.06 8.60 -18.24
CA ASN A 89 -23.90 7.65 -18.94
C ASN A 89 -25.05 7.20 -18.02
N PRO A 90 -26.30 7.68 -18.22
CA PRO A 90 -27.42 7.32 -17.36
C PRO A 90 -27.84 5.84 -17.49
N ALA A 91 -27.45 5.14 -18.56
CA ALA A 91 -27.79 3.73 -18.76
C ALA A 91 -26.87 2.78 -17.96
N THR A 92 -25.61 3.17 -17.74
CA THR A 92 -24.60 2.41 -16.98
C THR A 92 -24.23 3.05 -15.64
N THR A 93 -24.91 4.16 -15.30
CA THR A 93 -24.76 4.96 -14.07
C THR A 93 -23.32 5.31 -13.69
N ASN A 94 -22.47 5.56 -14.69
CA ASN A 94 -21.05 5.87 -14.53
C ASN A 94 -20.59 6.95 -15.54
N CYS A 95 -19.35 7.40 -15.42
CA CYS A 95 -18.72 8.22 -16.46
C CYS A 95 -18.16 7.31 -17.57
N ASP A 96 -18.50 7.62 -18.82
CA ASP A 96 -18.11 6.87 -20.00
C ASP A 96 -17.56 7.84 -21.07
N TRP A 97 -16.87 7.33 -22.09
CA TRP A 97 -16.32 8.16 -23.16
C TRP A 97 -17.44 8.86 -23.93
N LYS A 98 -17.21 10.12 -24.33
CA LYS A 98 -18.21 10.97 -25.00
C LYS A 98 -18.90 10.30 -26.21
N ASP A 99 -18.21 9.40 -26.89
CA ASP A 99 -18.67 8.69 -28.09
C ASP A 99 -19.62 7.53 -27.77
N ASN A 100 -19.61 7.05 -26.52
CA ASN A 100 -20.51 6.03 -25.98
C ASN A 100 -21.78 6.65 -25.34
N VAL A 101 -21.83 7.98 -25.17
CA VAL A 101 -22.90 8.68 -24.44
C VAL A 101 -23.68 9.63 -25.36
N LEU A 102 -24.94 9.28 -25.60
CA LEU A 102 -25.90 10.09 -26.37
C LEU A 102 -26.41 11.30 -25.58
N CYS A 103 -25.53 12.30 -25.41
CA CYS A 103 -25.88 13.63 -24.91
C CYS A 103 -26.64 14.42 -25.99
N VAL A 104 -27.88 14.82 -25.69
CA VAL A 104 -28.66 15.74 -26.54
C VAL A 104 -28.47 17.15 -26.03
N GLU A 105 -27.58 17.92 -26.67
CA GLU A 105 -27.44 19.34 -26.39
C GLU A 105 -28.77 20.07 -26.68
N THR A 106 -29.32 20.76 -25.68
CA THR A 106 -30.49 21.64 -25.88
C THR A 106 -30.09 22.93 -26.61
N THR A 107 -29.78 22.81 -27.90
CA THR A 107 -29.75 23.96 -28.81
C THR A 107 -31.18 24.49 -29.00
N VAL A 108 -31.48 25.65 -28.44
CA VAL A 108 -32.71 26.39 -28.79
C VAL A 108 -32.55 26.90 -30.22
N ALA A 109 -33.10 26.16 -31.19
CA ALA A 109 -33.10 26.53 -32.59
C ALA A 109 -34.56 26.63 -33.11
N PRO A 110 -34.94 27.70 -33.82
CA PRO A 110 -36.26 27.77 -34.45
C PRO A 110 -36.35 26.81 -35.65
N SER A 111 -37.52 26.18 -35.78
CA SER A 111 -37.82 25.08 -36.71
C SER A 111 -37.55 25.38 -38.20
N THR A 112 -37.13 24.36 -38.96
CA THR A 112 -37.95 23.84 -40.10
C THR A 112 -37.45 22.50 -40.70
N THR A 113 -38.32 21.48 -40.62
CA THR A 113 -38.62 20.40 -41.61
C THR A 113 -37.53 19.62 -42.36
N LEU A 114 -37.50 18.29 -42.10
CA LEU A 114 -37.51 17.12 -43.05
C LEU A 114 -36.67 17.20 -44.36
N ALA A 115 -35.82 16.22 -44.70
CA ALA A 115 -36.20 14.81 -44.92
C ALA A 115 -35.02 13.81 -45.11
N SER A 116 -35.37 12.53 -45.02
CA SER A 116 -34.58 11.29 -45.22
C SER A 116 -33.68 11.19 -46.47
N SER A 117 -32.53 10.49 -46.38
CA SER A 117 -32.35 9.16 -47.04
C SER A 117 -30.95 8.53 -46.91
N THR A 118 -30.93 7.20 -47.10
CA THR A 118 -29.84 6.23 -46.99
C THR A 118 -28.92 6.18 -48.23
N ALA A 119 -27.60 5.95 -48.06
CA ALA A 119 -26.81 4.93 -48.80
C ALA A 119 -25.27 5.06 -48.65
N THR A 120 -24.61 3.92 -48.44
CA THR A 120 -23.20 3.59 -48.79
C THR A 120 -23.22 2.75 -50.11
N PRO A 121 -22.10 2.33 -50.76
CA PRO A 121 -20.67 2.58 -50.49
C PRO A 121 -19.77 2.85 -51.76
N SER A 122 -18.45 2.90 -51.50
CA SER A 122 -17.34 2.42 -52.36
C SER A 122 -16.55 3.38 -53.28
N THR A 123 -15.23 3.40 -53.02
CA THR A 123 -14.09 3.57 -53.98
C THR A 123 -14.01 4.88 -54.80
N THR A 124 -12.85 5.50 -55.02
CA THR A 124 -11.51 4.92 -55.25
C THR A 124 -10.40 5.90 -54.83
N ARG A 125 -9.19 5.36 -54.64
CA ARG A 125 -7.95 6.08 -54.35
C ARG A 125 -7.46 6.84 -55.60
N ASP A 126 -7.04 8.09 -55.46
CA ASP A 126 -6.06 8.68 -56.39
C ASP A 126 -5.12 9.67 -55.67
N THR A 127 -3.93 9.88 -56.23
CA THR A 127 -2.79 10.50 -55.54
C THR A 127 -2.27 11.71 -56.31
N THR A 128 -2.33 12.90 -55.71
CA THR A 128 -1.61 14.07 -56.23
C THR A 128 -1.08 14.95 -55.11
N ILE A 129 0.25 15.13 -55.10
CA ILE A 129 0.93 16.08 -54.22
C ILE A 129 0.81 17.47 -54.83
N ALA A 130 0.24 18.41 -54.09
CA ALA A 130 0.35 19.84 -54.36
C ALA A 130 0.76 20.54 -53.06
N ALA A 131 1.95 21.15 -53.05
CA ALA A 131 2.44 21.88 -51.90
C ALA A 131 1.77 23.25 -51.81
N THR A 132 1.08 23.51 -50.70
CA THR A 132 0.58 24.85 -50.35
C THR A 132 1.25 25.29 -49.05
N THR A 133 1.82 26.49 -49.08
CA THR A 133 2.60 27.10 -47.98
C THR A 133 1.84 27.13 -46.65
N SER A 134 2.39 26.48 -45.64
CA SER A 134 1.89 26.54 -44.27
C SER A 134 2.29 27.85 -43.58
N SER A 135 1.33 28.75 -43.39
CA SER A 135 1.42 29.78 -42.35
C SER A 135 1.32 29.12 -40.98
N SER A 136 2.25 29.45 -40.07
CA SER A 136 2.29 28.89 -38.72
C SER A 136 1.06 29.30 -37.91
N SER A 137 0.17 28.34 -37.65
CA SER A 137 -0.88 28.42 -36.62
C SER A 137 -0.36 27.84 -35.30
N PRO A 138 -0.98 28.13 -34.14
CA PRO A 138 -0.50 27.64 -32.84
C PRO A 138 -0.50 26.11 -32.79
N THR A 139 0.49 25.51 -32.11
CA THR A 139 0.56 24.05 -31.94
C THR A 139 -0.67 23.54 -31.20
N ASP A 140 -1.43 22.65 -31.84
CA ASP A 140 -2.47 21.87 -31.20
C ASP A 140 -1.86 21.03 -30.06
N PRO A 141 -2.41 21.07 -28.83
CA PRO A 141 -2.02 20.16 -27.75
C PRO A 141 -2.03 18.67 -28.11
N SER A 142 -2.73 18.26 -29.17
CA SER A 142 -2.89 16.87 -29.60
C SER A 142 -1.68 16.22 -30.29
N ASP A 143 -0.56 16.92 -30.49
CA ASP A 143 0.62 16.38 -31.20
C ASP A 143 1.95 16.49 -30.42
N PHE A 144 1.96 17.08 -29.21
CA PHE A 144 3.23 17.35 -28.53
C PHE A 144 4.03 16.08 -28.18
N CYS A 145 3.37 14.98 -27.80
CA CYS A 145 4.06 13.75 -27.39
C CYS A 145 4.37 12.77 -28.54
N HIS A 146 4.16 13.15 -29.80
CA HIS A 146 4.50 12.28 -30.94
C HIS A 146 6.00 11.93 -30.93
N GLU A 147 6.32 10.64 -31.06
CA GLU A 147 7.69 10.06 -31.03
C GLU A 147 8.55 10.36 -29.78
N LYS A 148 7.99 11.00 -28.75
CA LYS A 148 8.68 11.33 -27.50
C LYS A 148 8.42 10.30 -26.41
N VAL A 149 9.46 9.94 -25.65
CA VAL A 149 9.35 9.05 -24.48
C VAL A 149 10.08 9.67 -23.29
N GLY A 150 9.35 10.01 -22.23
CA GLY A 150 9.89 10.66 -21.03
C GLY A 150 9.25 12.01 -20.69
N LEU A 151 9.91 12.77 -19.80
CA LEU A 151 9.45 14.06 -19.31
C LEU A 151 10.07 15.24 -20.09
N TYR A 152 9.23 16.16 -20.56
CA TYR A 152 9.61 17.30 -21.40
C TYR A 152 8.92 18.59 -20.93
N VAL A 153 9.63 19.72 -21.00
CA VAL A 153 9.05 21.06 -20.80
C VAL A 153 7.95 21.29 -21.84
N ALA A 154 6.78 21.78 -21.42
CA ALA A 154 5.73 22.16 -22.34
C ALA A 154 6.10 23.45 -23.10
N PRO A 155 5.60 23.69 -24.34
CA PRO A 155 5.88 24.93 -25.07
C PRO A 155 5.44 26.16 -24.29
N ALA A 156 6.26 27.22 -24.24
CA ALA A 156 6.01 28.41 -23.41
C ALA A 156 4.82 29.26 -23.92
N ASP A 157 4.44 29.09 -25.18
CA ASP A 157 3.29 29.67 -25.86
C ASP A 157 1.99 28.86 -25.66
N MET A 158 2.07 27.67 -25.04
CA MET A 158 0.91 26.83 -24.79
C MET A 158 -0.04 27.44 -23.74
N VAL A 159 -1.34 27.38 -24.02
CA VAL A 159 -2.39 27.91 -23.14
C VAL A 159 -2.31 27.25 -21.75
N GLY A 160 -1.98 28.04 -20.73
CA GLY A 160 -1.76 27.60 -19.35
C GLY A 160 -0.28 27.53 -18.91
N ASN A 161 0.69 27.65 -19.83
CA ASN A 161 2.13 27.55 -19.53
C ASN A 161 2.88 28.90 -19.50
N GLN A 162 2.24 29.96 -19.01
CA GLN A 162 2.76 31.34 -19.06
C GLN A 162 4.03 31.61 -18.23
N ASP A 163 4.65 30.59 -17.63
CA ASP A 163 5.79 30.72 -16.71
C ASP A 163 6.68 29.45 -16.66
N CYS A 164 6.80 28.69 -17.77
CA CYS A 164 7.54 27.40 -17.84
C CYS A 164 7.22 26.41 -16.69
N ARG A 165 5.97 26.43 -16.23
CA ARG A 165 5.47 25.52 -15.19
C ARG A 165 4.96 24.21 -15.78
N GLY A 166 4.60 24.24 -17.06
CA GLY A 166 4.06 23.15 -17.84
C GLY A 166 5.12 22.12 -18.20
N TYR A 167 4.76 20.85 -18.06
CA TYR A 167 5.51 19.73 -18.59
C TYR A 167 4.57 18.63 -19.09
N PHE A 168 5.10 17.78 -19.95
CA PHE A 168 4.44 16.60 -20.46
C PHE A 168 5.18 15.35 -20.05
N ASN A 169 4.42 14.32 -19.70
CA ASN A 169 4.89 12.97 -19.48
C ASN A 169 4.46 12.12 -20.69
N CYS A 170 5.37 11.96 -21.65
CA CYS A 170 5.07 11.27 -22.89
C CYS A 170 5.37 9.78 -22.73
N PHE A 171 4.37 8.98 -22.37
CA PHE A 171 4.46 7.51 -22.40
C PHE A 171 3.19 6.92 -23.03
N ARG A 172 3.26 6.58 -24.33
CA ARG A 172 2.20 5.99 -25.17
C ARG A 172 1.12 6.94 -25.74
N GLY A 173 1.27 8.26 -25.61
CA GLY A 173 0.34 9.23 -26.18
C GLY A 173 0.28 10.52 -25.35
N ASN A 174 -0.62 11.43 -25.71
CA ASN A 174 -0.73 12.72 -25.03
C ASN A 174 -1.40 12.58 -23.66
N GLU A 175 -0.61 12.65 -22.60
CA GLU A 175 -1.10 13.01 -21.27
C GLU A 175 -1.36 14.53 -21.22
N ALA A 176 -2.36 14.97 -20.46
CA ALA A 176 -2.67 16.40 -20.32
C ALA A 176 -1.49 17.16 -19.70
N MET A 177 -1.25 18.39 -20.15
CA MET A 177 -0.15 19.23 -19.64
C MET A 177 -0.22 19.36 -18.12
N GLN A 178 0.81 18.87 -17.45
CA GLN A 178 0.96 18.95 -16.00
C GLN A 178 1.60 20.28 -15.62
N LEU A 179 1.23 20.86 -14.47
CA LEU A 179 1.82 22.10 -13.96
C LEU A 179 2.58 21.83 -12.66
N CYS A 180 3.82 22.30 -12.58
CA CYS A 180 4.57 22.38 -11.33
C CYS A 180 3.84 23.26 -10.30
N SER A 181 4.01 22.93 -9.02
CA SER A 181 3.41 23.66 -7.89
C SER A 181 3.69 25.17 -7.92
N ALA A 182 2.85 25.94 -7.23
CA ALA A 182 3.00 27.39 -7.18
C ALA A 182 4.40 27.77 -6.64
N GLY A 183 5.19 28.50 -7.44
CA GLY A 183 6.57 28.86 -7.09
C GLY A 183 7.67 28.00 -7.72
N GLN A 184 7.33 26.94 -8.46
CA GLN A 184 8.28 26.03 -9.12
C GLN A 184 8.14 26.07 -10.66
N ARG A 185 9.20 25.69 -11.37
CA ARG A 185 9.29 25.51 -12.84
C ARG A 185 9.73 24.08 -13.15
N PHE A 186 9.44 23.56 -14.35
CA PHE A 186 9.95 22.24 -14.72
C PHE A 186 11.41 22.34 -15.19
N ASN A 187 12.31 21.62 -14.53
CA ASN A 187 13.74 21.57 -14.85
C ASN A 187 14.00 20.52 -15.96
N PRO A 188 14.38 20.92 -17.19
CA PRO A 188 14.56 20.00 -18.31
C PRO A 188 15.72 19.02 -18.12
N ASP A 189 16.71 19.38 -17.31
CA ASP A 189 17.94 18.59 -17.09
C ASP A 189 17.74 17.57 -15.96
N LEU A 190 17.11 18.01 -14.86
CA LEU A 190 16.83 17.16 -13.70
C LEU A 190 15.52 16.37 -13.79
N LYS A 191 14.67 16.66 -14.79
CA LYS A 191 13.35 16.02 -15.01
C LYS A 191 12.38 16.12 -13.83
N VAL A 192 12.48 17.19 -13.04
CA VAL A 192 11.63 17.45 -11.85
C VAL A 192 11.14 18.89 -11.81
N CYS A 193 10.14 19.17 -10.99
CA CYS A 193 9.78 20.54 -10.64
C CYS A 193 10.79 21.09 -9.61
N ASP A 194 11.37 22.24 -9.92
CA ASP A 194 12.45 22.88 -9.16
C ASP A 194 12.13 24.36 -8.95
N TRP A 195 12.77 25.02 -8.00
CA TRP A 195 12.47 26.42 -7.64
C TRP A 195 12.81 27.38 -8.78
N LYS A 196 12.04 28.46 -8.92
CA LYS A 196 12.19 29.47 -9.99
C LYS A 196 13.61 30.04 -10.17
N VAL A 197 14.46 29.98 -9.15
CA VAL A 197 15.86 30.44 -9.16
C VAL A 197 16.82 29.44 -9.81
N ASN A 198 16.47 28.15 -9.82
CA ASN A 198 17.30 27.06 -10.35
C ASN A 198 16.99 26.71 -11.82
N VAL A 199 15.96 27.33 -12.42
CA VAL A 199 15.47 27.02 -13.77
C VAL A 199 15.34 28.30 -14.58
N ALA A 200 16.21 28.46 -15.59
CA ALA A 200 16.09 29.53 -16.58
C ALA A 200 14.89 29.25 -17.50
N CYS A 201 14.08 30.28 -17.75
CA CYS A 201 12.89 30.23 -18.60
C CYS A 201 12.91 31.47 -19.51
N ASP A 202 13.28 31.28 -20.77
CA ASP A 202 13.32 32.36 -21.75
C ASP A 202 11.93 32.60 -22.35
N ALA A 203 11.32 33.75 -22.01
CA ALA A 203 10.09 34.20 -22.64
C ALA A 203 10.39 34.84 -24.01
N PRO A 204 9.54 34.65 -25.04
CA PRO A 204 9.82 35.13 -26.39
C PRO A 204 9.74 36.66 -26.46
N THR A 205 10.82 37.33 -26.86
CA THR A 205 10.78 38.75 -27.26
C THR A 205 11.65 39.00 -28.48
N SER A 206 11.00 39.46 -29.56
CA SER A 206 11.52 40.25 -30.69
C SER A 206 12.92 39.94 -31.26
N THR A 207 12.92 39.34 -32.46
CA THR A 207 13.84 39.59 -33.58
C THR A 207 15.24 40.16 -33.28
N ARG A 208 16.27 39.34 -33.47
CA ARG A 208 17.52 39.82 -34.06
C ARG A 208 18.17 38.81 -35.00
N THR A 209 18.58 39.30 -36.16
CA THR A 209 19.00 38.53 -37.34
C THR A 209 20.26 37.70 -37.09
N SER A 210 20.24 36.44 -37.53
CA SER A 210 21.45 35.62 -37.65
C SER A 210 22.31 36.09 -38.82
N THR A 211 23.62 36.26 -38.59
CA THR A 211 24.61 36.42 -39.68
C THR A 211 25.55 35.22 -39.67
N THR A 212 25.61 34.52 -40.79
CA THR A 212 26.33 33.26 -41.00
C THR A 212 27.85 33.43 -41.02
N ALA A 213 28.61 32.53 -40.38
CA ALA A 213 30.03 32.33 -40.69
C ALA A 213 30.56 30.93 -40.30
N GLY A 214 30.87 30.11 -41.32
CA GLY A 214 32.12 29.34 -41.49
C GLY A 214 32.59 28.32 -40.43
N PRO A 215 32.96 27.08 -40.83
CA PRO A 215 33.68 26.15 -39.95
C PRO A 215 35.14 26.59 -39.76
N ILE A 216 35.64 26.56 -38.52
CA ILE A 216 37.03 26.92 -38.20
C ILE A 216 37.91 25.68 -38.06
N THR A 217 38.95 25.64 -38.89
CA THR A 217 40.02 24.65 -38.91
C THR A 217 40.86 24.67 -37.63
N THR A 218 41.15 23.50 -37.06
CA THR A 218 42.08 23.38 -35.92
C THR A 218 43.51 23.69 -36.38
N SER A 219 44.18 24.63 -35.72
CA SER A 219 45.58 24.99 -36.00
C SER A 219 46.51 24.56 -34.87
N THR A 220 47.46 23.69 -35.21
CA THR A 220 48.52 23.21 -34.32
C THR A 220 49.48 24.35 -33.97
N THR A 221 49.83 24.52 -32.70
CA THR A 221 50.98 25.34 -32.29
C THR A 221 51.94 24.52 -31.43
N THR A 222 53.11 24.22 -31.99
CA THR A 222 54.26 23.63 -31.32
C THR A 222 55.02 24.66 -30.47
N ARG A 223 55.50 24.26 -29.29
CA ARG A 223 56.69 24.88 -28.68
C ARG A 223 57.52 23.85 -27.92
N SER A 224 58.84 23.99 -28.04
CA SER A 224 59.83 22.94 -27.77
C SER A 224 60.04 22.56 -26.30
N THR A 225 60.54 21.34 -26.15
CA THR A 225 61.17 20.74 -24.98
C THR A 225 62.47 21.43 -24.56
N THR A 226 62.85 21.24 -23.29
CA THR A 226 64.25 21.05 -22.87
C THR A 226 64.28 19.96 -21.81
N ASP A 227 65.16 18.97 -21.99
CA ASP A 227 65.31 17.79 -21.13
C ASP A 227 66.12 18.09 -19.86
N SER A 228 65.83 17.34 -18.78
CA SER A 228 66.85 16.49 -18.12
C SER A 228 66.23 15.56 -17.06
N THR A 229 66.39 14.25 -17.31
CA THR A 229 66.40 13.10 -16.39
C THR A 229 66.84 13.43 -14.94
N THR A 230 66.34 12.79 -13.87
CA THR A 230 65.96 11.37 -13.64
C THR A 230 65.04 11.33 -12.39
N ALA A 231 64.30 10.28 -11.99
CA ALA A 231 64.27 8.87 -12.38
C ALA A 231 62.84 8.27 -12.26
N ALA A 232 62.71 6.93 -12.27
CA ALA A 232 61.42 6.23 -12.37
C ALA A 232 60.93 5.57 -11.06
N THR A 233 59.65 5.77 -10.75
CA THR A 233 58.83 4.85 -9.96
C THR A 233 57.42 4.83 -10.58
N SER A 234 57.01 3.69 -11.14
CA SER A 234 55.73 3.56 -11.83
C SER A 234 54.56 3.39 -10.84
N VAL A 235 53.83 4.47 -10.56
CA VAL A 235 52.50 4.38 -9.94
C VAL A 235 51.47 4.15 -11.03
N SER A 236 50.88 2.96 -11.05
CA SER A 236 49.74 2.66 -11.93
C SER A 236 48.49 3.27 -11.33
N THR A 237 48.07 4.43 -11.84
CA THR A 237 46.78 5.05 -11.49
C THR A 237 45.63 4.26 -12.12
N THR A 238 45.29 3.13 -11.52
CA THR A 238 44.07 2.40 -11.88
C THR A 238 42.88 3.27 -11.51
N VAL A 239 42.19 3.81 -12.51
CA VAL A 239 40.88 4.43 -12.33
C VAL A 239 39.96 3.37 -11.74
N ALA A 240 39.63 3.51 -10.46
CA ALA A 240 38.73 2.60 -9.78
C ALA A 240 37.34 2.75 -10.39
N SER A 241 37.02 1.89 -11.36
CA SER A 241 35.64 1.57 -11.69
C SER A 241 34.98 1.13 -10.39
N THR A 242 34.01 1.91 -9.92
CA THR A 242 33.13 1.55 -8.80
C THR A 242 32.22 0.42 -9.25
N THR A 243 32.80 -0.78 -9.36
CA THR A 243 32.04 -2.01 -9.38
C THR A 243 31.22 -2.04 -8.10
N VAL A 244 29.90 -1.91 -8.24
CA VAL A 244 28.96 -2.18 -7.15
C VAL A 244 29.25 -3.60 -6.68
N SER A 245 29.90 -3.71 -5.53
CA SER A 245 30.18 -4.98 -4.89
C SER A 245 28.84 -5.63 -4.58
N LYS A 246 28.41 -6.57 -5.42
CA LYS A 246 27.37 -7.54 -5.07
C LYS A 246 27.79 -8.18 -3.75
N ARG A 247 27.19 -7.74 -2.64
CA ARG A 247 27.28 -8.47 -1.38
C ARG A 247 26.81 -9.89 -1.68
N ALA A 248 27.70 -10.87 -1.53
CA ALA A 248 27.33 -12.27 -1.42
C ALA A 248 26.66 -12.47 -0.04
N GLY A 249 25.45 -11.93 0.10
CA GLY A 249 24.63 -12.10 1.29
C GLY A 249 24.11 -13.53 1.37
N GLY A 250 24.10 -14.09 2.58
CA GLY A 250 23.41 -15.34 2.86
C GLY A 250 21.90 -15.20 2.64
N LYS A 251 21.17 -16.31 2.75
CA LYS A 251 19.70 -16.29 2.73
C LYS A 251 19.17 -15.46 3.90
N ILE A 252 18.05 -14.77 3.70
CA ILE A 252 17.34 -14.09 4.78
C ILE A 252 16.24 -14.97 5.35
N PHE A 253 16.01 -14.87 6.66
CA PHE A 253 14.81 -15.38 7.28
C PHE A 253 14.18 -14.23 8.04
N VAL A 254 13.08 -13.71 7.47
CA VAL A 254 12.26 -12.63 8.00
C VAL A 254 11.15 -13.26 8.83
N ALA A 255 10.87 -12.74 10.01
CA ALA A 255 9.73 -13.18 10.82
C ALA A 255 9.03 -11.98 11.46
N TYR A 256 7.70 -12.07 11.59
CA TYR A 256 6.91 -11.03 12.25
C TYR A 256 6.80 -11.25 13.76
N PHE A 257 6.94 -10.16 14.52
CA PHE A 257 6.52 -10.03 15.91
C PHE A 257 5.21 -9.25 15.94
N ALA A 258 4.10 -9.94 16.14
CA ALA A 258 2.79 -9.33 16.35
C ALA A 258 2.63 -8.87 17.81
N ASN A 259 2.58 -7.55 18.04
CA ASN A 259 2.61 -6.97 19.39
C ASN A 259 1.40 -7.35 20.26
N TRP A 260 0.25 -7.67 19.66
CA TRP A 260 -0.98 -7.98 20.40
C TRP A 260 -0.94 -9.31 21.18
N PHE A 261 -0.04 -10.25 20.85
CA PHE A 261 0.14 -11.48 21.63
C PHE A 261 0.73 -11.24 23.03
N GLN A 262 1.17 -10.02 23.33
CA GLN A 262 1.44 -9.61 24.72
C GLN A 262 0.19 -9.72 25.61
N TRP A 263 -1.02 -9.70 25.04
CA TRP A 263 -2.28 -9.76 25.79
C TRP A 263 -2.79 -11.18 26.01
N TRP A 264 -2.14 -12.20 25.44
CA TRP A 264 -2.55 -13.59 25.64
C TRP A 264 -2.25 -14.05 27.08
N PRO A 265 -3.04 -14.99 27.63
CA PRO A 265 -2.71 -15.62 28.91
C PRO A 265 -1.54 -16.60 28.74
N ALA A 266 -0.83 -16.87 29.84
CA ALA A 266 0.13 -17.97 29.87
C ALA A 266 -0.55 -19.32 29.53
N PRO A 267 0.12 -20.24 28.81
CA PRO A 267 1.53 -20.19 28.41
C PRO A 267 1.80 -19.36 27.13
N TYR A 268 0.76 -18.96 26.38
CA TYR A 268 0.90 -18.35 25.05
C TYR A 268 0.99 -16.81 25.05
N LYS A 269 1.32 -16.19 26.19
CA LYS A 269 1.71 -14.77 26.25
C LYS A 269 3.06 -14.60 25.59
N PHE A 270 3.11 -13.89 24.46
CA PHE A 270 4.36 -13.66 23.73
C PHE A 270 4.90 -12.26 24.00
N MET A 271 6.15 -12.18 24.46
CA MET A 271 6.89 -10.94 24.73
C MET A 271 8.19 -10.92 23.90
N PRO A 272 8.90 -9.78 23.77
CA PRO A 272 10.17 -9.70 23.04
C PRO A 272 11.23 -10.69 23.55
N SER A 273 11.21 -11.06 24.83
CA SER A 273 12.08 -12.08 25.42
C SER A 273 11.79 -13.52 24.95
N ASN A 274 10.68 -13.77 24.25
CA ASN A 274 10.36 -15.06 23.63
C ASN A 274 10.87 -15.17 22.19
N ILE A 275 11.37 -14.07 21.59
CA ILE A 275 11.83 -14.05 20.19
C ILE A 275 13.08 -14.92 20.03
N PRO A 276 13.07 -15.94 19.15
CA PRO A 276 14.23 -16.80 18.91
C PRO A 276 15.23 -16.12 17.94
N ALA A 277 15.82 -15.02 18.38
CA ALA A 277 16.65 -14.12 17.56
C ALA A 277 17.85 -14.78 16.87
N ASP A 278 18.42 -15.86 17.43
CA ASP A 278 19.47 -16.66 16.77
C ASP A 278 18.98 -17.44 15.54
N LYS A 279 17.67 -17.70 15.43
CA LYS A 279 17.09 -18.51 14.36
C LYS A 279 16.69 -17.68 13.14
N ILE A 280 16.55 -16.37 13.28
CA ILE A 280 16.09 -15.44 12.23
C ILE A 280 17.20 -14.44 11.88
N THR A 281 17.08 -13.77 10.72
CA THR A 281 18.02 -12.70 10.34
C THR A 281 17.37 -11.32 10.30
N HIS A 282 16.07 -11.25 10.06
CA HIS A 282 15.27 -10.02 10.10
C HIS A 282 14.02 -10.24 10.95
N LEU A 283 13.66 -9.24 11.73
CA LEU A 283 12.45 -9.21 12.54
C LEU A 283 11.63 -7.98 12.16
N ASN A 284 10.41 -8.20 11.72
CA ASN A 284 9.45 -7.17 11.38
C ASN A 284 8.50 -6.96 12.56
N TYR A 285 8.47 -5.75 13.13
CA TYR A 285 7.57 -5.42 14.24
C TYR A 285 6.20 -5.03 13.69
N ALA A 286 5.19 -5.88 13.95
CA ALA A 286 3.79 -5.64 13.60
C ALA A 286 3.03 -5.07 14.81
N PHE A 287 2.58 -3.82 14.83
CA PHE A 287 2.75 -2.76 13.82
C PHE A 287 2.93 -1.38 14.47
N ALA A 288 3.39 -0.40 13.69
CA ALA A 288 3.09 1.02 13.90
C ALA A 288 1.96 1.47 12.97
N MET A 289 1.42 2.67 13.17
CA MET A 289 0.31 3.21 12.36
C MET A 289 0.63 4.60 11.79
N ILE A 290 -0.14 5.02 10.79
CA ILE A 290 -0.08 6.37 10.21
C ILE A 290 -1.17 7.24 10.84
N HIS A 291 -0.82 8.46 11.25
CA HIS A 291 -1.78 9.44 11.72
C HIS A 291 -2.51 10.13 10.54
N SER A 292 -3.84 10.07 10.55
CA SER A 292 -4.79 10.57 9.56
C SER A 292 -4.55 11.99 9.03
N SER A 293 -4.25 12.96 9.90
CA SER A 293 -4.15 14.38 9.54
C SER A 293 -2.72 14.86 9.33
N THR A 294 -1.75 14.27 10.02
CA THR A 294 -0.34 14.67 9.95
C THR A 294 0.49 13.79 9.01
N PHE A 295 0.00 12.60 8.67
CA PHE A 295 0.69 11.55 7.93
C PHE A 295 2.03 11.11 8.54
N ARG A 296 2.26 11.42 9.82
CA ARG A 296 3.42 10.92 10.57
C ARG A 296 3.16 9.50 11.08
N ILE A 297 4.25 8.74 11.22
CA ILE A 297 4.23 7.46 11.92
C ILE A 297 4.04 7.73 13.40
N ARG A 298 3.29 6.85 14.04
CA ARG A 298 3.03 6.83 15.49
C ARG A 298 2.92 5.37 15.95
N HIS A 299 3.00 5.18 17.26
CA HIS A 299 2.74 3.88 17.89
C HIS A 299 1.30 3.41 17.71
N PHE A 300 1.09 2.10 17.86
CA PHE A 300 -0.23 1.46 17.77
C PHE A 300 -0.85 1.26 19.17
N GLU A 301 -0.04 0.85 20.16
CA GLU A 301 -0.43 0.76 21.56
C GLU A 301 0.57 1.48 22.46
N ASP A 302 0.10 2.16 23.51
CA ASP A 302 0.96 3.06 24.30
C ASP A 302 2.16 2.33 24.94
N ASN A 303 2.03 1.02 25.20
CA ASN A 303 3.12 0.18 25.72
C ASN A 303 4.15 -0.29 24.68
N ASP A 304 3.95 0.03 23.40
CA ASP A 304 5.04 0.03 22.42
C ASP A 304 6.14 1.03 22.84
N LEU A 305 5.73 2.14 23.47
CA LEU A 305 6.56 3.26 23.93
C LEU A 305 7.06 3.10 25.38
N SER A 306 8.13 3.82 25.70
CA SER A 306 8.77 3.79 27.02
C SER A 306 8.12 4.73 28.02
N ASN A 307 8.16 4.35 29.32
CA ASN A 307 7.45 5.02 30.41
C ASN A 307 5.93 5.20 30.21
N TRP A 308 5.32 4.39 29.34
CA TRP A 308 3.88 4.41 29.03
C TRP A 308 2.99 4.36 30.28
N ALA A 309 3.36 3.55 31.28
CA ALA A 309 2.62 3.37 32.52
C ALA A 309 2.64 4.62 33.43
N THR A 310 3.59 5.54 33.23
CA THR A 310 3.69 6.81 33.98
C THR A 310 3.21 8.02 33.18
N GLY A 311 2.96 7.87 31.87
CA GLY A 311 2.57 8.95 30.96
C GLY A 311 3.66 10.01 30.69
N ASN A 312 4.88 9.83 31.21
CA ASN A 312 5.94 10.83 31.12
C ASN A 312 6.81 10.54 29.89
N ASN A 313 6.99 11.54 29.01
CA ASN A 313 7.92 11.49 27.87
C ASN A 313 7.76 10.26 26.97
N MET A 314 6.54 9.74 26.77
CA MET A 314 6.31 8.49 26.04
C MET A 314 6.93 8.48 24.64
N ASP A 315 6.92 9.61 23.93
CA ASP A 315 7.47 9.72 22.58
C ASP A 315 9.01 9.69 22.50
N LEU A 316 9.71 9.47 23.63
CA LEU A 316 11.18 9.41 23.71
C LEU A 316 11.67 8.04 24.22
N PRO A 317 12.76 7.48 23.67
CA PRO A 317 13.38 6.27 24.18
C PRO A 317 14.05 6.54 25.53
N CYS A 318 14.22 5.51 26.36
CA CYS A 318 14.83 5.62 27.69
C CYS A 318 16.22 6.27 27.68
N SER A 319 16.99 6.08 26.60
CA SER A 319 18.29 6.74 26.40
C SER A 319 18.24 8.29 26.36
N GLN A 320 17.06 8.87 26.16
CA GLN A 320 16.82 10.32 26.10
C GLN A 320 15.97 10.84 27.28
N GLN A 321 15.59 9.97 28.21
CA GLN A 321 14.80 10.33 29.40
C GLN A 321 15.67 10.52 30.64
N THR A 322 15.19 11.33 31.60
CA THR A 322 15.86 11.55 32.89
C THR A 322 15.18 10.79 34.02
N GLY A 323 15.94 10.01 34.78
CA GLY A 323 15.45 9.27 35.95
C GLY A 323 15.26 7.78 35.66
N TRP A 324 14.29 7.15 36.33
CA TRP A 324 13.92 5.77 36.07
C TRP A 324 13.12 5.66 34.77
N CYS A 325 13.34 4.59 34.01
CA CYS A 325 12.66 4.37 32.75
C CYS A 325 12.33 2.90 32.51
N ASP A 326 11.04 2.61 32.33
CA ASP A 326 10.53 1.33 31.85
C ASP A 326 10.52 1.33 30.32
N LYS A 327 11.14 0.31 29.71
CA LYS A 327 11.24 0.20 28.26
C LYS A 327 9.96 -0.33 27.64
N GLY A 328 9.43 0.38 26.65
CA GLY A 328 8.38 -0.12 25.77
C GLY A 328 8.84 -1.28 24.90
N LEU A 329 7.90 -1.93 24.22
CA LEU A 329 8.20 -3.08 23.36
C LEU A 329 9.18 -2.72 22.23
N TYR A 330 9.17 -1.50 21.69
CA TYR A 330 10.13 -1.09 20.65
C TYR A 330 11.58 -1.17 21.13
N GLU A 331 11.89 -0.65 22.32
CA GLU A 331 13.24 -0.74 22.89
C GLU A 331 13.58 -2.20 23.26
N GLN A 332 12.65 -2.95 23.87
CA GLN A 332 12.87 -4.36 24.21
C GLN A 332 13.21 -5.23 22.98
N VAL A 333 12.54 -4.99 21.84
CA VAL A 333 12.83 -5.68 20.58
C VAL A 333 14.19 -5.26 20.01
N ASN A 334 14.50 -3.96 20.00
CA ASN A 334 15.76 -3.47 19.44
C ASN A 334 16.99 -3.86 20.30
N GLU A 335 16.79 -4.11 21.60
CA GLU A 335 17.84 -4.59 22.51
C GLU A 335 18.27 -6.04 22.28
N LEU A 336 17.46 -6.85 21.58
CA LEU A 336 17.89 -8.18 21.13
C LEU A 336 19.17 -8.11 20.28
N LYS A 337 19.38 -7.00 19.54
CA LYS A 337 20.59 -6.78 18.73
C LYS A 337 21.89 -6.66 19.55
N VAL A 338 21.81 -6.48 20.88
CA VAL A 338 22.98 -6.50 21.78
C VAL A 338 23.54 -7.92 21.92
N ALA A 339 22.66 -8.92 22.06
CA ALA A 339 23.04 -10.34 22.11
C ALA A 339 23.18 -10.96 20.70
N HIS A 340 22.40 -10.47 19.74
CA HIS A 340 22.26 -11.01 18.39
C HIS A 340 22.61 -9.96 17.32
N PRO A 341 23.88 -9.53 17.19
CA PRO A 341 24.28 -8.40 16.33
C PRO A 341 24.07 -8.63 14.82
N HIS A 342 23.82 -9.87 14.39
CA HIS A 342 23.40 -10.19 13.03
C HIS A 342 21.96 -9.72 12.74
N LEU A 343 21.09 -9.71 13.75
CA LEU A 343 19.67 -9.41 13.61
C LEU A 343 19.45 -8.00 13.06
N LYS A 344 18.50 -7.87 12.13
CA LYS A 344 17.98 -6.59 11.66
C LYS A 344 16.54 -6.44 12.12
N THR A 345 16.18 -5.28 12.65
CA THR A 345 14.82 -4.98 13.11
C THR A 345 14.19 -3.93 12.21
N LEU A 346 13.00 -4.21 11.68
CA LEU A 346 12.21 -3.26 10.90
C LEU A 346 10.91 -2.95 11.65
N ILE A 347 10.39 -1.74 11.50
CA ILE A 347 9.02 -1.42 11.91
C ILE A 347 8.09 -1.60 10.71
N SER A 348 7.05 -2.42 10.86
CA SER A 348 6.02 -2.61 9.83
C SER A 348 4.86 -1.66 10.08
N ILE A 349 4.26 -1.16 8.99
CA ILE A 349 3.11 -0.26 9.03
C ILE A 349 2.00 -0.82 8.14
N GLY A 350 0.80 -0.92 8.70
CA GLY A 350 -0.37 -1.41 7.99
C GLY A 350 -0.88 -2.72 8.59
N GLY A 351 -0.88 -3.78 7.77
CA GLY A 351 -1.54 -5.04 8.05
C GLY A 351 -3.06 -4.97 7.88
N TRP A 352 -3.70 -6.14 7.87
CA TRP A 352 -5.13 -6.30 7.62
C TRP A 352 -6.00 -5.26 8.36
N SER A 353 -6.02 -5.25 9.68
CA SER A 353 -6.93 -4.38 10.44
C SER A 353 -6.75 -2.87 10.18
N PHE A 354 -5.57 -2.39 9.77
CA PHE A 354 -5.34 -0.97 9.45
C PHE A 354 -5.96 -0.53 8.10
N SER A 355 -6.33 -1.47 7.23
CA SER A 355 -7.03 -1.17 5.97
C SER A 355 -8.45 -1.75 5.92
N SER A 356 -8.93 -2.42 6.97
CA SER A 356 -10.34 -2.85 7.02
C SER A 356 -11.28 -1.70 7.37
N PRO A 357 -12.43 -1.56 6.67
CA PRO A 357 -13.46 -0.62 7.04
C PRO A 357 -14.09 -1.00 8.39
N GLU A 358 -14.66 -0.01 9.08
CA GLU A 358 -15.27 -0.19 10.41
C GLU A 358 -16.42 -1.22 10.42
N SER A 359 -17.05 -1.48 9.28
CA SER A 359 -18.06 -2.53 9.10
C SER A 359 -17.52 -3.96 9.15
N GLU A 360 -16.21 -4.17 8.93
CA GLU A 360 -15.55 -5.47 8.99
C GLU A 360 -14.82 -5.70 10.32
N ASP A 361 -14.13 -4.67 10.84
CA ASP A 361 -13.36 -4.75 12.08
C ASP A 361 -13.60 -3.51 12.98
N ALA A 362 -14.81 -3.46 13.55
CA ALA A 362 -15.22 -2.39 14.46
C ALA A 362 -14.36 -2.30 15.73
N GLU A 363 -13.75 -3.40 16.17
CA GLU A 363 -12.89 -3.41 17.36
C GLU A 363 -11.56 -2.71 17.06
N SER A 364 -10.87 -3.09 15.98
CA SER A 364 -9.62 -2.43 15.59
C SER A 364 -9.86 -0.97 15.17
N ALA A 365 -10.96 -0.68 14.47
CA ALA A 365 -11.38 0.70 14.20
C ALA A 365 -11.53 1.52 15.49
N THR A 366 -12.16 0.95 16.53
CA THR A 366 -12.28 1.60 17.85
C THR A 366 -10.90 1.80 18.51
N ARG A 367 -9.99 0.80 18.43
CA ARG A 367 -8.63 0.90 18.98
C ARG A 367 -7.80 1.98 18.29
N MET A 368 -7.88 2.10 16.97
CA MET A 368 -7.18 3.14 16.20
C MET A 368 -7.80 4.52 16.46
N ARG A 369 -9.14 4.63 16.49
CA ARG A 369 -9.85 5.88 16.83
C ARG A 369 -9.59 6.39 18.26
N ARG A 370 -9.23 5.53 19.22
CA ARG A 370 -8.78 5.93 20.58
C ARG A 370 -7.59 6.88 20.52
N LEU A 371 -6.66 6.59 19.61
CA LEU A 371 -5.40 7.29 19.47
C LEU A 371 -5.45 8.37 18.39
N ASP A 372 -6.23 8.16 17.33
CA ASP A 372 -6.44 9.08 16.22
C ASP A 372 -7.93 9.09 15.83
N SER A 373 -8.71 10.01 16.38
CA SER A 373 -10.16 10.08 16.14
C SER A 373 -10.52 10.29 14.66
N GLY A 374 -9.59 10.81 13.84
CA GLY A 374 -9.76 11.01 12.41
C GLY A 374 -9.36 9.82 11.53
N TRP A 375 -8.88 8.72 12.12
CA TRP A 375 -8.48 7.52 11.37
C TRP A 375 -9.64 6.95 10.54
N THR A 376 -9.33 6.46 9.34
CA THR A 376 -10.21 5.68 8.45
C THR A 376 -9.36 4.70 7.64
N GLU A 377 -10.00 3.76 6.96
CA GLU A 377 -9.36 2.84 6.01
C GLU A 377 -8.63 3.57 4.86
N TYR A 378 -8.98 4.83 4.56
CA TYR A 378 -8.40 5.63 3.48
C TYR A 378 -7.01 6.21 3.79
N VAL A 379 -6.52 6.14 5.03
CA VAL A 379 -5.34 6.88 5.49
C VAL A 379 -4.07 6.58 4.68
N PHE A 380 -3.88 5.34 4.19
CA PHE A 380 -2.77 5.02 3.27
C PHE A 380 -2.91 5.76 1.94
N SER A 381 -4.08 5.70 1.30
CA SER A 381 -4.34 6.36 0.01
C SER A 381 -4.22 7.89 0.15
N ASP A 382 -4.71 8.46 1.25
CA ASP A 382 -4.58 9.89 1.58
C ASP A 382 -3.11 10.30 1.77
N MET A 383 -2.31 9.48 2.46
CA MET A 383 -0.88 9.72 2.67
C MET A 383 -0.12 9.74 1.33
N VAL A 384 -0.38 8.79 0.43
CA VAL A 384 0.35 8.73 -0.85
C VAL A 384 -0.15 9.72 -1.90
N SER A 385 -1.36 10.26 -1.75
CA SER A 385 -2.09 11.05 -2.75
C SER A 385 -1.37 12.31 -3.26
N THR A 386 -0.53 12.94 -2.43
CA THR A 386 0.18 14.19 -2.77
C THR A 386 1.65 14.13 -2.32
N ALA A 387 2.51 14.90 -2.99
CA ALA A 387 3.91 15.02 -2.60
C ALA A 387 4.05 15.52 -1.15
N ASP A 388 3.31 16.56 -0.77
CA ASP A 388 3.36 17.13 0.58
C ASP A 388 2.97 16.13 1.68
N ASN A 389 2.02 15.23 1.42
CA ASN A 389 1.65 14.19 2.38
C ASN A 389 2.73 13.11 2.49
N ARG A 390 3.28 12.66 1.35
CA ARG A 390 4.41 11.71 1.35
C ARG A 390 5.64 12.29 2.04
N GLN A 391 5.98 13.57 1.83
CA GLN A 391 7.13 14.19 2.49
C GLN A 391 7.00 14.23 4.02
N LYS A 392 5.79 14.43 4.57
CA LYS A 392 5.53 14.32 6.03
C LYS A 392 5.79 12.91 6.54
N PHE A 393 5.32 11.90 5.79
CA PHE A 393 5.54 10.49 6.12
C PHE A 393 7.02 10.09 6.02
N LEU A 394 7.71 10.47 4.94
CA LEU A 394 9.14 10.26 4.72
C LEU A 394 10.01 10.78 5.87
N ALA A 395 9.80 12.04 6.26
CA ALA A 395 10.53 12.64 7.38
C ALA A 395 10.26 11.85 8.66
N SER A 396 8.99 11.51 8.91
CA SER A 396 8.60 10.70 10.07
C SER A 396 9.16 9.27 10.05
N ALA A 397 9.38 8.67 8.87
CA ALA A 397 9.99 7.34 8.72
C ALA A 397 11.43 7.33 9.20
N ILE A 398 12.20 8.34 8.79
CA ILE A 398 13.57 8.54 9.26
C ILE A 398 13.56 8.80 10.77
N ASP A 399 12.78 9.80 11.23
CA ASP A 399 12.69 10.18 12.64
C ASP A 399 12.38 8.96 13.53
N PHE A 400 11.31 8.22 13.19
CA PHE A 400 10.82 7.10 13.99
C PHE A 400 11.82 5.94 14.03
N CYS A 401 12.33 5.51 12.87
CA CYS A 401 13.29 4.41 12.82
C CYS A 401 14.57 4.75 13.58
N ARG A 402 15.10 5.98 13.43
CA ARG A 402 16.32 6.40 14.12
C ARG A 402 16.13 6.63 15.62
N THR A 403 14.94 7.06 16.06
CA THR A 403 14.59 7.28 17.47
C THR A 403 14.47 5.96 18.22
N TRP A 404 13.71 5.00 17.67
CA TRP A 404 13.45 3.70 18.33
C TRP A 404 14.49 2.62 18.02
N GLY A 405 15.51 2.94 17.22
CA GLY A 405 16.65 2.07 16.96
C GLY A 405 16.46 1.03 15.86
N PHE A 406 15.37 1.11 15.08
CA PHE A 406 15.11 0.23 13.94
C PHE A 406 16.13 0.42 12.81
N ASP A 407 16.42 -0.67 12.11
CA ASP A 407 17.29 -0.73 10.94
C ASP A 407 16.55 -0.48 9.62
N GLY A 408 15.21 -0.42 9.62
CA GLY A 408 14.41 -0.18 8.42
C GLY A 408 12.90 -0.05 8.64
N LEU A 409 12.19 0.15 7.53
CA LEU A 409 10.75 0.30 7.41
C LEU A 409 10.19 -0.79 6.48
N ASP A 410 9.05 -1.36 6.86
CA ASP A 410 8.30 -2.36 6.10
C ASP A 410 6.87 -1.85 5.86
N LEU A 411 6.39 -1.90 4.61
CA LEU A 411 5.13 -1.31 4.19
C LEU A 411 4.10 -2.38 3.82
N ASP A 412 3.15 -2.60 4.71
CA ASP A 412 2.18 -3.69 4.64
C ASP A 412 0.78 -3.10 4.34
N TRP A 413 0.68 -2.35 3.23
CA TRP A 413 -0.59 -1.79 2.77
C TRP A 413 -1.41 -2.87 2.04
N GLU A 414 -2.57 -3.19 2.59
CA GLU A 414 -3.47 -4.22 2.07
C GLU A 414 -4.84 -3.67 1.62
N TYR A 415 -5.01 -3.15 0.40
CA TYR A 415 -4.06 -3.12 -0.70
C TYR A 415 -4.20 -1.82 -1.50
N PRO A 416 -3.11 -1.28 -2.08
CA PRO A 416 -3.18 -0.16 -3.01
C PRO A 416 -4.24 -0.41 -4.08
N GLY A 417 -5.19 0.52 -4.24
CA GLY A 417 -6.24 0.44 -5.26
C GLY A 417 -7.39 -0.53 -4.98
N TYR A 418 -7.42 -1.21 -3.83
CA TYR A 418 -8.55 -2.05 -3.45
C TYR A 418 -9.63 -1.24 -2.72
N ILE A 419 -10.69 -0.88 -3.45
CA ILE A 419 -11.77 0.02 -2.99
C ILE A 419 -12.45 -0.45 -1.70
N GLY A 420 -12.60 -1.76 -1.50
CA GLY A 420 -13.19 -2.31 -0.27
C GLY A 420 -12.38 -2.04 1.00
N ARG A 421 -11.16 -1.49 0.88
CA ARG A 421 -10.20 -1.25 1.95
C ARG A 421 -9.53 0.11 1.84
N GLY A 422 -10.34 1.13 1.52
CA GLY A 422 -9.89 2.52 1.39
C GLY A 422 -9.03 2.84 0.17
N GLY A 423 -8.81 1.88 -0.73
CA GLY A 423 -7.97 2.07 -1.92
C GLY A 423 -8.64 2.86 -3.06
N ARG A 424 -7.82 3.50 -3.88
CA ARG A 424 -8.20 4.33 -5.04
C ARG A 424 -7.35 3.97 -6.26
N SER A 425 -7.90 4.14 -7.46
CA SER A 425 -7.23 3.73 -8.72
C SER A 425 -5.86 4.37 -8.98
N THR A 426 -5.55 5.50 -8.35
CA THR A 426 -4.25 6.18 -8.43
C THR A 426 -3.18 5.57 -7.53
N ASP A 427 -3.56 4.73 -6.56
CA ASP A 427 -2.67 4.22 -5.51
C ASP A 427 -1.48 3.43 -6.06
N LYS A 428 -1.67 2.61 -7.09
CA LYS A 428 -0.57 1.85 -7.72
C LYS A 428 0.58 2.74 -8.16
N ARG A 429 0.25 3.89 -8.77
CA ARG A 429 1.25 4.89 -9.18
C ARG A 429 1.81 5.63 -7.97
N ASN A 430 0.96 6.03 -7.04
CA ASN A 430 1.37 6.80 -5.86
C ASN A 430 2.24 5.99 -4.89
N PHE A 431 2.00 4.68 -4.76
CA PHE A 431 2.81 3.74 -3.99
C PHE A 431 4.19 3.56 -4.65
N ALA A 432 4.26 3.38 -5.97
CA ALA A 432 5.54 3.35 -6.68
C ALA A 432 6.37 4.64 -6.49
N VAL A 433 5.71 5.80 -6.48
CA VAL A 433 6.36 7.09 -6.19
C VAL A 433 6.80 7.19 -4.72
N LEU A 434 5.99 6.76 -3.76
CA LEU A 434 6.35 6.69 -2.34
C LEU A 434 7.63 5.86 -2.13
N LEU A 435 7.72 4.68 -2.75
CA LEU A 435 8.87 3.79 -2.61
C LEU A 435 10.16 4.43 -3.14
N ALA A 436 10.09 5.11 -4.29
CA ALA A 436 11.23 5.83 -4.85
C ALA A 436 11.66 7.02 -3.98
N GLU A 437 10.69 7.78 -3.45
CA GLU A 437 10.95 8.89 -2.52
C GLU A 437 11.59 8.38 -1.20
N LEU A 438 11.06 7.31 -0.59
CA LEU A 438 11.62 6.69 0.63
C LEU A 438 13.04 6.15 0.41
N ARG A 439 13.26 5.36 -0.65
CA ARG A 439 14.57 4.80 -1.00
C ARG A 439 15.61 5.91 -1.11
N ARG A 440 15.27 7.00 -1.82
CA ARG A 440 16.15 8.15 -1.98
C ARG A 440 16.40 8.88 -0.64
N ALA A 441 15.37 9.07 0.18
CA ALA A 441 15.49 9.75 1.47
C ALA A 441 16.40 8.97 2.44
N PHE A 442 16.26 7.64 2.50
CA PHE A 442 17.09 6.77 3.33
C PHE A 442 18.56 6.76 2.90
N GLU A 443 18.85 6.89 1.61
CA GLU A 443 20.22 7.05 1.09
C GLU A 443 20.83 8.39 1.45
N VAL A 444 20.06 9.47 1.35
CA VAL A 444 20.51 10.82 1.74
C VAL A 444 20.83 10.85 3.22
N GLU A 445 19.95 10.33 4.08
CA GLU A 445 20.17 10.33 5.53
C GLU A 445 21.35 9.44 5.93
N GLY A 446 21.46 8.22 5.37
CA GLY A 446 22.59 7.34 5.66
C GLY A 446 23.92 7.98 5.26
N SER A 447 23.97 8.60 4.08
CA SER A 447 25.16 9.30 3.58
C SER A 447 25.51 10.53 4.44
N ALA A 448 24.51 11.31 4.86
CA ALA A 448 24.72 12.53 5.66
C ALA A 448 25.12 12.25 7.11
N THR A 449 24.65 11.13 7.69
CA THR A 449 24.91 10.75 9.09
C THR A 449 26.09 9.78 9.24
N GLY A 450 26.58 9.20 8.14
CA GLY A 450 27.56 8.11 8.16
C GLY A 450 27.00 6.77 8.66
N ARG A 451 25.68 6.66 8.84
CA ARG A 451 24.99 5.44 9.24
C ARG A 451 24.66 4.59 8.01
N PRO A 452 24.52 3.26 8.13
CA PRO A 452 23.90 2.46 7.06
C PRO A 452 22.52 3.03 6.71
N PRO A 453 22.18 3.22 5.42
CA PRO A 453 20.82 3.55 5.00
C PRO A 453 19.81 2.58 5.62
N LEU A 454 18.65 3.09 5.98
CA LEU A 454 17.53 2.26 6.44
C LEU A 454 17.13 1.27 5.35
N LEU A 455 16.80 0.04 5.75
CA LEU A 455 16.19 -0.94 4.85
C LEU A 455 14.76 -0.50 4.50
N LEU A 456 14.32 -0.81 3.28
CA LEU A 456 12.94 -0.60 2.84
C LEU A 456 12.37 -1.89 2.24
N THR A 457 11.30 -2.40 2.83
CA THR A 457 10.61 -3.63 2.42
C THR A 457 9.09 -3.42 2.35
N ALA A 458 8.36 -4.41 1.84
CA ALA A 458 6.90 -4.40 1.81
C ALA A 458 6.36 -5.84 1.77
N ALA A 459 5.36 -6.16 2.58
CA ALA A 459 4.49 -7.30 2.36
C ALA A 459 3.53 -7.05 1.20
N VAL A 460 3.40 -8.03 0.30
CA VAL A 460 2.63 -7.88 -0.94
C VAL A 460 1.66 -9.02 -1.19
N GLY A 461 0.45 -8.65 -1.61
CA GLY A 461 -0.60 -9.60 -2.01
C GLY A 461 -0.26 -10.31 -3.32
N ILE A 462 -0.44 -11.63 -3.34
CA ILE A 462 -0.01 -12.47 -4.46
C ILE A 462 -1.13 -12.94 -5.39
N GLY A 463 -2.40 -12.61 -5.08
CA GLY A 463 -3.54 -12.86 -5.97
C GLY A 463 -3.39 -12.02 -7.26
N PRO A 464 -3.58 -12.59 -8.48
CA PRO A 464 -3.29 -11.88 -9.73
C PRO A 464 -3.99 -10.53 -9.86
N THR A 465 -5.29 -10.46 -9.56
CA THR A 465 -6.07 -9.21 -9.57
C THR A 465 -5.53 -8.17 -8.59
N THR A 466 -5.10 -8.59 -7.40
CA THR A 466 -4.44 -7.70 -6.43
C THR A 466 -3.11 -7.20 -6.99
N ALA A 467 -2.29 -8.07 -7.56
CA ALA A 467 -1.00 -7.69 -8.13
C ALA A 467 -1.14 -6.76 -9.35
N ASP A 468 -2.15 -6.97 -10.19
CA ASP A 468 -2.49 -6.10 -11.32
C ASP A 468 -2.93 -4.71 -10.84
N ASN A 469 -3.80 -4.64 -9.83
CA ASN A 469 -4.36 -3.39 -9.34
C ASN A 469 -3.42 -2.60 -8.43
N ALA A 470 -2.56 -3.26 -7.64
CA ALA A 470 -1.81 -2.62 -6.56
C ALA A 470 -0.35 -2.28 -6.91
N TYR A 471 0.34 -3.10 -7.71
CA TYR A 471 1.80 -3.07 -7.75
C TYR A 471 2.40 -2.76 -9.13
N ASP A 472 3.24 -1.74 -9.18
CA ASP A 472 4.25 -1.54 -10.23
C ASP A 472 5.49 -2.37 -9.86
N VAL A 473 5.48 -3.65 -10.22
CA VAL A 473 6.49 -4.63 -9.79
C VAL A 473 7.93 -4.22 -10.17
N PRO A 474 8.20 -3.65 -11.37
CA PRO A 474 9.52 -3.07 -11.68
C PRO A 474 9.94 -1.97 -10.69
N ALA A 475 9.05 -1.03 -10.35
CA ALA A 475 9.35 0.04 -9.38
C ALA A 475 9.56 -0.50 -7.95
N LEU A 476 8.78 -1.50 -7.53
CA LEU A 476 9.01 -2.23 -6.27
C LEU A 476 10.39 -2.90 -6.28
N ASN A 477 10.73 -3.60 -7.36
CA ASN A 477 12.01 -4.28 -7.52
C ASN A 477 13.21 -3.33 -7.55
N GLU A 478 13.06 -2.11 -8.08
CA GLU A 478 14.11 -1.10 -8.05
C GLU A 478 14.35 -0.59 -6.61
N ASN A 479 13.27 -0.21 -5.90
CA ASN A 479 13.35 0.62 -4.70
C ASN A 479 13.35 -0.16 -3.37
N LEU A 480 12.79 -1.36 -3.31
CA LEU A 480 12.79 -2.20 -2.11
C LEU A 480 14.08 -3.02 -2.00
N ASP A 481 14.64 -3.18 -0.79
CA ASP A 481 15.77 -4.07 -0.56
C ASP A 481 15.38 -5.54 -0.85
N PHE A 482 14.18 -5.94 -0.41
CA PHE A 482 13.50 -7.19 -0.79
C PHE A 482 11.98 -7.07 -0.66
N ILE A 483 11.27 -8.03 -1.25
CA ILE A 483 9.81 -8.10 -1.36
C ILE A 483 9.31 -9.32 -0.58
N ASN A 484 8.42 -9.09 0.38
CA ASN A 484 7.85 -10.11 1.25
C ASN A 484 6.56 -10.66 0.61
N LEU A 485 6.66 -11.78 -0.12
CA LEU A 485 5.49 -12.38 -0.78
C LEU A 485 4.60 -13.08 0.25
N MET A 486 3.37 -12.60 0.42
CA MET A 486 2.37 -13.22 1.30
C MET A 486 1.77 -14.47 0.63
N THR A 487 2.57 -15.53 0.44
CA THR A 487 2.16 -16.81 -0.15
C THR A 487 1.43 -17.71 0.85
N TYR A 488 0.43 -17.14 1.48
CA TYR A 488 -0.52 -17.72 2.40
C TYR A 488 -1.88 -17.06 2.21
N ASP A 489 -2.92 -17.58 2.88
CA ASP A 489 -4.31 -17.14 2.70
C ASP A 489 -4.79 -17.15 1.25
N MET A 490 -4.24 -18.09 0.47
CA MET A 490 -4.71 -18.38 -0.89
C MET A 490 -6.08 -19.04 -0.91
N TYR A 491 -6.46 -19.68 0.20
CA TYR A 491 -7.70 -20.43 0.38
C TYR A 491 -8.19 -20.34 1.83
N GLY A 492 -9.50 -20.39 2.05
CA GLY A 492 -10.11 -20.34 3.38
C GLY A 492 -11.63 -20.30 3.33
N GLY A 493 -12.28 -20.26 4.50
CA GLY A 493 -13.73 -20.36 4.63
C GLY A 493 -14.56 -19.22 4.01
N TRP A 494 -13.92 -18.17 3.48
CA TRP A 494 -14.57 -17.12 2.67
C TRP A 494 -14.96 -17.60 1.26
N SER A 495 -14.43 -18.74 0.81
CA SER A 495 -14.87 -19.47 -0.39
C SER A 495 -14.87 -20.96 -0.05
N PRO A 496 -15.88 -21.42 0.70
CA PRO A 496 -15.80 -22.66 1.46
C PRO A 496 -16.15 -23.90 0.62
N GLU A 497 -16.45 -23.79 -0.68
CA GLU A 497 -16.99 -24.88 -1.49
C GLU A 497 -16.07 -26.10 -1.53
N LYS A 498 -14.75 -25.88 -1.41
CA LYS A 498 -13.74 -26.93 -1.31
C LYS A 498 -12.65 -26.55 -0.31
N THR A 499 -12.23 -27.53 0.48
CA THR A 499 -11.02 -27.46 1.30
C THR A 499 -9.76 -27.30 0.46
N ALA A 500 -8.80 -26.51 0.92
CA ALA A 500 -7.47 -26.38 0.31
C ALA A 500 -6.44 -25.85 1.33
N ILE A 501 -5.16 -26.13 1.09
CA ILE A 501 -4.07 -25.72 2.00
C ILE A 501 -3.68 -24.28 1.67
N HIS A 502 -4.05 -23.33 2.53
CA HIS A 502 -3.92 -21.89 2.29
C HIS A 502 -2.49 -21.38 2.00
N SER A 503 -1.45 -22.13 2.40
CA SER A 503 -0.04 -21.80 2.20
C SER A 503 0.71 -22.77 1.27
N GLN A 504 0.02 -23.62 0.50
CA GLN A 504 0.66 -24.64 -0.35
C GLN A 504 1.72 -24.09 -1.31
N LEU A 505 2.88 -24.77 -1.39
CA LEU A 505 3.96 -24.37 -2.29
C LEU A 505 3.61 -24.66 -3.75
N TYR A 506 3.07 -25.84 -4.03
CA TYR A 506 2.66 -26.26 -5.36
C TYR A 506 1.15 -26.43 -5.42
N ALA A 507 0.55 -26.10 -6.56
CA ALA A 507 -0.84 -26.41 -6.82
C ALA A 507 -1.00 -27.90 -7.16
N GLY A 508 -2.03 -28.54 -6.60
CA GLY A 508 -2.42 -29.90 -6.91
C GLY A 508 -3.71 -29.99 -7.74
N PRO A 509 -4.15 -31.22 -8.06
CA PRO A 509 -5.33 -31.45 -8.89
C PRO A 509 -6.60 -30.85 -8.27
N GLY A 510 -7.31 -30.03 -9.05
CA GLY A 510 -8.57 -29.40 -8.66
C GLY A 510 -8.45 -28.04 -7.95
N ASP A 511 -7.22 -27.59 -7.65
CA ASP A 511 -6.96 -26.31 -7.01
C ASP A 511 -7.20 -25.17 -8.00
N SER A 512 -8.06 -24.21 -7.63
CA SER A 512 -8.49 -23.11 -8.49
C SER A 512 -8.88 -21.90 -7.64
N PHE A 513 -8.38 -20.74 -8.01
CA PHE A 513 -8.68 -19.44 -7.40
C PHE A 513 -9.28 -18.51 -8.46
N GLY A 514 -10.41 -17.87 -8.13
CA GLY A 514 -11.12 -16.97 -9.03
C GLY A 514 -11.37 -17.59 -10.42
N ASN A 515 -10.82 -16.96 -11.45
CA ASN A 515 -10.99 -17.35 -12.87
C ASN A 515 -10.14 -18.57 -13.30
N GLY A 516 -10.00 -19.59 -12.45
CA GLY A 516 -9.29 -20.83 -12.78
C GLY A 516 -7.77 -20.84 -12.50
N VAL A 517 -7.26 -19.91 -11.68
CA VAL A 517 -5.82 -19.81 -11.42
C VAL A 517 -5.38 -20.85 -10.37
N PRO A 518 -4.38 -21.71 -10.64
CA PRO A 518 -3.85 -22.67 -9.66
C PRO A 518 -2.92 -21.98 -8.66
N LEU A 519 -3.51 -21.16 -7.78
CA LEU A 519 -2.79 -20.29 -6.85
C LEU A 519 -1.96 -21.12 -5.84
N SER A 520 -0.68 -20.79 -5.77
CA SER A 520 0.32 -21.53 -4.97
C SER A 520 1.58 -20.69 -4.81
N GLY A 521 2.45 -21.04 -3.87
CA GLY A 521 3.71 -20.33 -3.63
C GLY A 521 4.63 -20.28 -4.86
N GLU A 522 4.74 -21.37 -5.63
CA GLU A 522 5.49 -21.39 -6.90
C GLU A 522 4.82 -20.51 -7.96
N TYR A 523 3.50 -20.61 -8.13
CA TYR A 523 2.77 -19.75 -9.07
C TYR A 523 3.01 -18.26 -8.76
N ALA A 524 2.89 -17.87 -7.50
CA ALA A 524 3.09 -16.49 -7.04
C ALA A 524 4.51 -16.00 -7.33
N VAL A 525 5.52 -16.79 -6.95
CA VAL A 525 6.93 -16.48 -7.24
C VAL A 525 7.16 -16.29 -8.74
N ASP A 526 6.65 -17.20 -9.58
CA ASP A 526 6.84 -17.10 -11.03
C ASP A 526 6.04 -15.96 -11.66
N ASP A 527 4.88 -15.59 -11.10
CA ASP A 527 4.12 -14.42 -11.56
C ASP A 527 4.83 -13.10 -11.24
N TRP A 528 5.36 -12.97 -10.02
CA TRP A 528 6.16 -11.81 -9.63
C TRP A 528 7.45 -11.68 -10.46
N ILE A 529 8.11 -12.80 -10.78
CA ILE A 529 9.26 -12.81 -11.72
C ILE A 529 8.82 -12.35 -13.13
N ARG A 530 7.71 -12.89 -13.68
CA ARG A 530 7.18 -12.46 -14.99
C ARG A 530 6.82 -10.97 -15.03
N ARG A 531 6.38 -10.40 -13.91
CA ARG A 531 6.05 -8.98 -13.75
C ARG A 531 7.28 -8.07 -13.60
N GLY A 532 8.49 -8.63 -13.46
CA GLY A 532 9.76 -7.87 -13.43
C GLY A 532 10.49 -7.89 -12.09
N ALA A 533 10.08 -8.71 -11.12
CA ALA A 533 10.83 -8.86 -9.88
C ALA A 533 12.09 -9.72 -10.08
N SER A 534 13.20 -9.26 -9.50
CA SER A 534 14.44 -10.05 -9.46
C SER A 534 14.26 -11.23 -8.51
N VAL A 535 14.57 -12.43 -8.98
CA VAL A 535 14.49 -13.68 -8.20
C VAL A 535 15.15 -13.53 -6.82
N ASN A 536 16.34 -12.92 -6.78
CA ASN A 536 17.12 -12.68 -5.57
C ASN A 536 16.66 -11.47 -4.72
N LYS A 537 15.45 -10.95 -4.94
CA LYS A 537 14.75 -10.00 -4.05
C LYS A 537 13.43 -10.56 -3.49
N LEU A 538 12.96 -11.72 -3.94
CA LEU A 538 11.69 -12.30 -3.48
C LEU A 538 11.90 -13.19 -2.26
N ALA A 539 11.18 -12.92 -1.16
CA ALA A 539 11.09 -13.78 0.02
C ALA A 539 9.74 -14.53 0.00
N LEU A 540 9.77 -15.85 0.23
CA LEU A 540 8.58 -16.72 0.18
C LEU A 540 7.88 -16.83 1.55
N GLY A 541 6.57 -16.65 1.58
CA GLY A 541 5.73 -16.77 2.77
C GLY A 541 5.60 -18.19 3.34
N LEU A 542 5.60 -18.25 4.67
CA LEU A 542 5.41 -19.39 5.56
C LEU A 542 4.42 -18.99 6.65
N VAL A 543 3.72 -19.96 7.23
CA VAL A 543 2.79 -19.69 8.33
C VAL A 543 3.04 -20.55 9.57
N THR A 544 2.58 -20.04 10.70
CA THR A 544 2.43 -20.76 11.99
C THR A 544 0.98 -20.83 12.43
N TYR A 545 0.05 -20.64 11.50
CA TYR A 545 -1.39 -20.78 11.70
C TYR A 545 -2.01 -21.65 10.59
N SER A 546 -3.32 -21.83 10.65
CA SER A 546 -4.11 -22.54 9.64
C SER A 546 -5.26 -21.70 9.11
N ARG A 547 -5.77 -22.08 7.94
CA ARG A 547 -7.16 -21.79 7.57
C ARG A 547 -7.99 -23.07 7.60
N SER A 548 -9.18 -22.96 8.19
CA SER A 548 -10.04 -24.11 8.48
C SER A 548 -11.42 -24.00 7.86
N PHE A 549 -11.98 -25.15 7.51
CA PHE A 549 -13.26 -25.34 6.84
C PHE A 549 -14.14 -26.29 7.66
N GLN A 550 -15.46 -26.11 7.56
CA GLN A 550 -16.44 -27.12 7.94
C GLN A 550 -16.74 -27.99 6.71
N LEU A 551 -16.41 -29.27 6.79
CA LEU A 551 -16.68 -30.27 5.76
C LEU A 551 -18.18 -30.53 5.61
N GLN A 552 -18.62 -30.83 4.38
CA GLN A 552 -19.97 -31.33 4.12
C GLN A 552 -20.18 -32.75 4.67
N SER A 553 -19.09 -33.51 4.88
CA SER A 553 -19.10 -34.87 5.40
C SER A 553 -17.98 -35.10 6.41
N ALA A 554 -18.35 -35.55 7.61
CA ALA A 554 -17.41 -35.95 8.66
C ALA A 554 -16.76 -37.34 8.42
N ALA A 555 -16.97 -37.97 7.26
CA ALA A 555 -16.34 -39.24 6.94
C ALA A 555 -14.81 -39.09 6.91
N ALA A 556 -14.08 -39.97 7.59
CA ALA A 556 -12.62 -39.88 7.72
C ALA A 556 -11.89 -39.98 6.36
N GLY A 557 -10.74 -39.32 6.25
CA GLY A 557 -9.90 -39.33 5.06
C GLY A 557 -10.21 -38.24 4.03
N GLN A 558 -10.83 -37.12 4.43
CA GLN A 558 -11.03 -35.97 3.54
C GLN A 558 -9.69 -35.30 3.20
N THR A 559 -9.37 -35.23 1.92
CA THR A 559 -8.16 -34.62 1.37
C THR A 559 -8.43 -33.17 0.92
N PRO A 560 -7.40 -32.37 0.56
CA PRO A 560 -7.61 -31.15 -0.22
C PRO A 560 -8.52 -31.41 -1.43
N GLY A 561 -9.43 -30.48 -1.70
CA GLY A 561 -10.50 -30.60 -2.69
C GLY A 561 -11.81 -31.19 -2.18
N ALA A 562 -11.87 -31.71 -0.93
CA ALA A 562 -13.10 -32.21 -0.32
C ALA A 562 -14.13 -31.08 -0.11
N ALA A 563 -15.42 -31.42 -0.31
CA ALA A 563 -16.52 -30.45 -0.23
C ALA A 563 -16.70 -29.90 1.20
N ALA A 564 -16.86 -28.59 1.30
CA ALA A 564 -17.08 -27.89 2.56
C ALA A 564 -18.25 -26.88 2.42
N VAL A 565 -18.76 -26.43 3.58
CA VAL A 565 -20.01 -25.66 3.71
C VAL A 565 -19.85 -24.35 4.49
N GLY A 566 -18.68 -24.10 5.07
CA GLY A 566 -18.38 -22.87 5.80
C GLY A 566 -17.01 -22.87 6.44
N TYR A 567 -16.80 -21.93 7.37
CA TYR A 567 -15.61 -21.87 8.21
C TYR A 567 -15.56 -23.03 9.20
N GLY A 568 -14.36 -23.55 9.45
CA GLY A 568 -14.13 -24.47 10.56
C GLY A 568 -14.37 -23.81 11.92
N ALA A 569 -14.73 -24.61 12.92
CA ALA A 569 -15.05 -24.16 14.26
C ALA A 569 -13.90 -23.35 14.90
N THR A 570 -14.25 -22.26 15.57
CA THR A 570 -13.34 -21.39 16.32
C THR A 570 -12.55 -22.16 17.38
N GLN A 571 -11.24 -21.94 17.47
CA GLN A 571 -10.40 -22.58 18.48
C GLN A 571 -10.24 -21.74 19.76
N PRO A 572 -9.90 -22.35 20.92
CA PRO A 572 -10.05 -21.72 22.23
C PRO A 572 -9.12 -20.53 22.53
N TYR A 573 -7.93 -20.50 21.92
CA TYR A 573 -6.89 -19.49 22.15
C TYR A 573 -6.87 -18.43 21.06
N SER A 574 -6.85 -18.82 19.78
CA SER A 574 -6.90 -17.86 18.66
C SER A 574 -8.21 -17.06 18.67
N LYS A 575 -9.33 -17.71 19.05
CA LYS A 575 -10.69 -17.14 19.09
C LYS A 575 -11.18 -16.56 17.76
N GLN A 576 -10.48 -16.84 16.67
CA GLN A 576 -10.85 -16.44 15.32
C GLN A 576 -11.51 -17.61 14.60
N THR A 577 -12.74 -17.40 14.13
CA THR A 577 -13.46 -18.39 13.30
C THR A 577 -12.68 -18.64 12.01
N GLY A 578 -12.51 -19.91 11.63
CA GLY A 578 -11.75 -20.26 10.43
C GLY A 578 -10.23 -20.31 10.57
N LEU A 579 -9.67 -20.13 11.78
CA LEU A 579 -8.22 -20.13 12.03
C LEU A 579 -7.87 -20.91 13.31
N ALA A 580 -6.65 -21.43 13.35
CA ALA A 580 -6.01 -21.99 14.54
C ALA A 580 -4.49 -21.77 14.49
N SER A 581 -3.89 -21.38 15.61
CA SER A 581 -2.44 -21.26 15.76
C SER A 581 -1.76 -22.65 15.80
N TYR A 582 -0.45 -22.75 15.55
CA TYR A 582 0.24 -24.04 15.46
C TYR A 582 0.16 -24.85 16.76
N TYR A 583 0.23 -24.20 17.93
CA TYR A 583 0.04 -24.87 19.22
C TYR A 583 -1.39 -25.42 19.42
N GLU A 584 -2.42 -24.82 18.81
CA GLU A 584 -3.79 -25.36 18.79
C GLU A 584 -3.90 -26.57 17.84
N ILE A 585 -3.21 -26.52 16.70
CA ILE A 585 -3.09 -27.62 15.73
C ILE A 585 -2.43 -28.84 16.39
N LEU A 586 -1.31 -28.65 17.10
CA LEU A 586 -0.67 -29.70 17.89
C LEU A 586 -1.62 -30.27 18.97
N THR A 587 -2.39 -29.41 19.62
CA THR A 587 -3.40 -29.82 20.61
C THR A 587 -4.48 -30.69 19.96
N LEU A 588 -5.01 -30.32 18.79
CA LEU A 588 -6.00 -31.12 18.04
C LEU A 588 -5.44 -32.49 17.63
N ILE A 589 -4.19 -32.55 17.18
CA ILE A 589 -3.49 -33.80 16.85
C ILE A 589 -3.36 -34.71 18.08
N SER A 590 -2.98 -34.15 19.24
CA SER A 590 -2.93 -34.91 20.50
C SER A 590 -4.30 -35.47 20.93
N GLN A 591 -5.39 -34.83 20.51
CA GLN A 591 -6.77 -35.26 20.72
C GLN A 591 -7.31 -36.19 19.62
N GLY A 592 -6.43 -36.75 18.77
CA GLY A 592 -6.80 -37.75 17.76
C GLY A 592 -7.18 -37.19 16.39
N ALA A 593 -6.94 -35.90 16.10
CA ALA A 593 -7.09 -35.40 14.73
C ALA A 593 -6.12 -36.11 13.77
N GLN A 594 -6.62 -36.49 12.60
CA GLN A 594 -5.85 -37.18 11.56
C GLN A 594 -5.01 -36.17 10.78
N LYS A 595 -3.75 -35.95 11.18
CA LYS A 595 -2.76 -35.18 10.40
C LYS A 595 -2.29 -35.96 9.18
N SER A 596 -2.16 -35.26 8.06
CA SER A 596 -1.57 -35.72 6.80
C SER A 596 -0.60 -34.68 6.25
N TYR A 597 0.45 -35.14 5.56
CA TYR A 597 1.35 -34.28 4.79
C TYR A 597 1.16 -34.57 3.30
N ASP A 598 0.77 -33.56 2.52
CA ASP A 598 0.67 -33.66 1.07
C ASP A 598 2.02 -33.27 0.45
N ALA A 599 2.82 -34.29 0.15
CA ALA A 599 4.13 -34.13 -0.47
C ALA A 599 4.07 -33.55 -1.90
N SER A 600 2.92 -33.63 -2.59
CA SER A 600 2.74 -33.07 -3.93
C SER A 600 2.52 -31.55 -3.89
N ARG A 601 1.85 -31.06 -2.84
CA ARG A 601 1.62 -29.63 -2.57
C ARG A 601 2.70 -28.99 -1.70
N CYS A 602 3.50 -29.80 -1.01
CA CYS A 602 4.37 -29.40 0.09
C CYS A 602 3.63 -28.55 1.14
N GLY A 603 2.57 -29.14 1.70
CA GLY A 603 1.74 -28.55 2.76
C GLY A 603 1.15 -29.64 3.66
N ALA A 604 0.73 -29.27 4.86
CA ALA A 604 0.09 -30.17 5.81
C ALA A 604 -1.42 -29.88 5.92
N TYR A 605 -2.18 -30.88 6.34
CA TYR A 605 -3.58 -30.70 6.73
C TYR A 605 -3.97 -31.69 7.83
N LEU A 606 -5.11 -31.44 8.48
CA LEU A 606 -5.73 -32.37 9.41
C LEU A 606 -7.23 -32.44 9.21
N GLN A 607 -7.81 -33.56 9.63
CA GLN A 607 -9.25 -33.73 9.82
C GLN A 607 -9.56 -34.16 11.26
N LYS A 608 -10.61 -33.59 11.87
CA LYS A 608 -11.24 -34.07 13.09
C LYS A 608 -12.75 -33.94 12.93
N ASP A 609 -13.44 -35.05 12.75
CA ASP A 609 -14.88 -35.08 12.41
C ASP A 609 -15.18 -34.23 11.15
N ASP A 610 -16.00 -33.19 11.25
CA ASP A 610 -16.28 -32.22 10.17
C ASP A 610 -15.31 -31.04 10.12
N LEU A 611 -14.37 -30.92 11.06
CA LEU A 611 -13.31 -29.90 11.03
C LEU A 611 -12.17 -30.33 10.10
N TRP A 612 -11.82 -29.47 9.15
CA TRP A 612 -10.64 -29.64 8.30
C TRP A 612 -9.77 -28.39 8.36
N MET A 613 -8.44 -28.54 8.48
CA MET A 613 -7.51 -27.41 8.52
C MET A 613 -6.31 -27.66 7.61
N GLY A 614 -5.93 -26.67 6.80
CA GLY A 614 -4.67 -26.66 6.05
C GLY A 614 -3.66 -25.73 6.70
N PHE A 615 -2.40 -26.14 6.78
CA PHE A 615 -1.33 -25.43 7.53
C PHE A 615 0.09 -25.82 7.07
N ASP A 616 1.10 -25.19 7.66
CA ASP A 616 2.51 -25.58 7.53
C ASP A 616 3.00 -26.43 8.71
N ASP A 617 3.76 -27.48 8.43
CA ASP A 617 4.48 -28.29 9.42
C ASP A 617 6.00 -28.30 9.15
N GLU A 618 6.78 -29.01 9.97
CA GLU A 618 8.23 -29.09 9.81
C GLU A 618 8.65 -29.71 8.47
N ASN A 619 7.80 -30.51 7.82
CA ASN A 619 8.08 -31.09 6.50
C ASN A 619 7.79 -30.07 5.39
N SER A 620 6.67 -29.36 5.45
CA SER A 620 6.33 -28.34 4.45
C SER A 620 7.32 -27.19 4.45
N VAL A 621 7.71 -26.66 5.62
CA VAL A 621 8.69 -25.57 5.68
C VAL A 621 10.08 -26.02 5.24
N ARG A 622 10.49 -27.27 5.50
CA ARG A 622 11.73 -27.85 4.94
C ARG A 622 11.66 -27.99 3.40
N CYS A 623 10.52 -28.38 2.83
CA CYS A 623 10.32 -28.37 1.39
C CYS A 623 10.40 -26.94 0.80
N LYS A 624 9.75 -25.96 1.44
CA LYS A 624 9.80 -24.54 1.04
C LYS A 624 11.22 -23.96 1.11
N ALA A 625 12.01 -24.31 2.15
CA ALA A 625 13.43 -23.95 2.23
C ALA A 625 14.25 -24.55 1.07
N ALA A 626 14.00 -25.81 0.70
CA ALA A 626 14.63 -26.44 -0.45
C ALA A 626 14.25 -25.75 -1.77
N PHE A 627 12.99 -25.33 -1.94
CA PHE A 627 12.55 -24.53 -3.08
C PHE A 627 13.22 -23.16 -3.14
N ILE A 628 13.30 -22.42 -2.03
CA ILE A 628 14.01 -21.12 -1.93
C ILE A 628 15.49 -21.28 -2.34
N LYS A 629 16.16 -22.34 -1.87
CA LYS A 629 17.54 -22.67 -2.26
C LYS A 629 17.63 -22.99 -3.76
N LYS A 630 16.75 -23.86 -4.30
CA LYS A 630 16.73 -24.28 -5.72
C LYS A 630 16.40 -23.15 -6.70
N LYS A 631 15.38 -22.34 -6.40
CA LYS A 631 14.86 -21.27 -7.26
C LYS A 631 15.74 -20.02 -7.22
N GLY A 632 16.56 -19.84 -6.17
CA GLY A 632 17.48 -18.71 -6.02
C GLY A 632 16.89 -17.49 -5.28
N LEU A 633 15.74 -17.67 -4.60
CA LEU A 633 15.03 -16.62 -3.85
C LEU A 633 15.89 -16.05 -2.72
N ILE A 634 15.65 -14.80 -2.30
CA ILE A 634 16.48 -14.17 -1.25
C ILE A 634 16.33 -14.88 0.10
N GLY A 635 15.14 -15.41 0.38
CA GLY A 635 14.84 -15.98 1.69
C GLY A 635 13.39 -16.42 1.87
N GLY A 636 12.98 -16.51 3.13
CA GLY A 636 11.60 -16.76 3.53
C GLY A 636 11.09 -15.74 4.54
N LEU A 637 9.77 -15.66 4.65
CA LEU A 637 8.98 -14.77 5.49
C LEU A 637 8.06 -15.61 6.37
N LEU A 638 8.07 -15.44 7.69
CA LEU A 638 7.16 -16.12 8.62
C LEU A 638 6.10 -15.18 9.17
N TRP A 639 4.83 -15.52 8.92
CA TRP A 639 3.70 -15.00 9.68
C TRP A 639 3.14 -16.10 10.61
N ASP A 640 3.42 -16.08 11.91
CA ASP A 640 4.28 -15.17 12.67
C ASP A 640 5.08 -15.93 13.76
N LEU A 641 5.80 -15.23 14.65
CA LEU A 641 6.50 -15.89 15.77
C LEU A 641 5.57 -16.35 16.92
N PRO A 642 4.58 -15.55 17.38
CA PRO A 642 3.70 -15.95 18.47
C PRO A 642 2.81 -17.18 18.23
N GLU A 643 2.40 -17.45 16.99
CA GLU A 643 1.54 -18.61 16.69
C GLU A 643 2.29 -19.94 16.59
N ASP A 644 3.63 -19.94 16.54
CA ASP A 644 4.47 -21.15 16.67
C ASP A 644 4.37 -21.73 18.09
N ASP A 645 4.77 -22.98 18.29
CA ASP A 645 4.85 -23.57 19.64
C ASP A 645 6.13 -23.09 20.37
N PHE A 646 6.20 -21.78 20.61
CA PHE A 646 7.32 -21.10 21.23
C PHE A 646 7.64 -21.57 22.67
N PRO A 647 6.67 -21.98 23.53
CA PRO A 647 6.99 -22.55 24.84
C PRO A 647 7.80 -23.86 24.73
N ASN A 648 7.62 -24.61 23.63
CA ASN A 648 8.35 -25.83 23.32
C ASN A 648 9.46 -25.63 22.26
N GLY A 649 9.91 -24.38 22.07
CA GLY A 649 11.11 -24.08 21.29
C GLY A 649 10.89 -23.65 19.84
N SER A 650 9.66 -23.29 19.43
CA SER A 650 9.34 -22.79 18.09
C SER A 650 9.71 -23.79 16.98
N PRO A 651 9.05 -24.96 16.90
CA PRO A 651 9.39 -26.04 15.97
C PRO A 651 9.38 -25.60 14.50
N ILE A 652 8.41 -24.79 14.06
CA ILE A 652 8.32 -24.35 12.66
C ILE A 652 9.47 -23.40 12.33
N THR A 653 9.69 -22.38 13.16
CA THR A 653 10.79 -21.42 13.04
C THR A 653 12.14 -22.15 13.04
N THR A 654 12.31 -23.14 13.91
CA THR A 654 13.54 -23.94 14.02
C THR A 654 13.78 -24.81 12.80
N ALA A 655 12.75 -25.53 12.33
CA ALA A 655 12.84 -26.42 11.18
C ALA A 655 13.17 -25.66 9.90
N PHE A 656 12.59 -24.47 9.71
CA PHE A 656 12.88 -23.62 8.57
C PHE A 656 14.28 -22.99 8.66
N SER A 657 14.64 -22.42 9.82
CA SER A 657 15.96 -21.82 10.06
C SER A 657 17.11 -22.79 9.72
N GLN A 658 17.06 -24.00 10.29
CA GLN A 658 18.03 -25.08 10.03
C GLN A 658 18.08 -25.54 8.56
N ALA A 659 16.98 -25.38 7.81
CA ALA A 659 16.88 -25.81 6.43
C ALA A 659 17.26 -24.72 5.43
N LEU A 660 17.10 -23.43 5.79
CA LEU A 660 17.36 -22.30 4.91
C LEU A 660 18.74 -21.66 5.12
N LEU A 661 19.13 -21.41 6.36
CA LEU A 661 20.41 -20.79 6.67
C LEU A 661 21.57 -21.80 6.46
#